data_AF-A0A7S2G3T4-F1
#
_entry.id   AF-A0A7S2G3T4-F1
#
_cell.length_a   1.000
_cell.length_b   1.000
_cell.length_c   1.000
_cell.angle_alpha   90.00
_cell.angle_beta   90.00
_cell.angle_gamma   90.00
#
_symmetry.space_group_name_H-M   'P 1'
#
loop_
_entity.id
_entity.type
_entity.pdbx_description
1 polymer ?
#
loop_
_entity_poly.entity_id
_entity_poly.type
_entity_poly.pdbx_seq_one_letter_code
_entity_poly.pdbx_strand_id
1 'polypeptide(L)'
;SNVLYLKGDSIWVACSGDSRAIKVARKNGKIVGTDLSNDHKPDLPVEKARIVAAGGTVTPSGPGARPSRVWANGRVGLAMSRSIGDGECKKVGVIPDPEVQHFTISPAKDPKSDGDLCVIVASDGVWEFISTQEAAELVAAETHATQACEMLVLESTKRWRALEGNYRDDITAVIANVPFLEDWGEAGDDVDDDQPNLLINQGAKGFAKIKSKANAPGAAPAAEGTAAAAADSAAAAAPSAEGDEDDFAARRLSVNNPYGEDDDDWERLGDEDEDEDVVCRPVPSAPRKAQAKGSRRGSSLPAALYLSPWELPVIAVAIAYLAACPYNKVEESFGLQAAHDLLYHRSAIHAYDHHEFPGVVPRTFLGPLTIALPSAPLVGLLSALDAPKLAALYVVRGVLALMSTLALIQVLRATRRHYGYDAFRALSLLTCTQFHWLFYCSRTLPNTFASLLVTLSTARWIHGDVESTLKLLTVATVICRAELILLVAPLALLFLSTRRIGFLPLVKLGISTGLASLIATVAIDSFFWRRFMYPEGEVLFFNTVLNKSSEYGTSPYHWYFTSALPRAALLSIPLAALSLRTVPRARALVIVPLLFVAVYSILPHKELRFILYVVPPLNVAAAAALAKLYKGLPASQKSQGLTGRVLVVLAKLMMLAALIGSASLSLAFAAAAYGNYPGAEALHAVHRIGAPRVSDRGRPISVHVGVEAAMSGVSRFLEQPSPWRYSKREGLEAADFRQFNYAITAPGKTLPGFSLAHVQHGFASVSLHPPFLQYEPKIHVLRRKPESTASSRQGRGAFDDF
;
A
#
# COMPACT_ATOMS: atom_id res chain seq x y z
N SER A 1 -0.25 19.49 16.87
CA SER A 1 0.98 19.70 16.06
C SER A 1 2.02 20.48 16.84
N ASN A 2 3.27 20.02 16.86
CA ASN A 2 4.38 20.66 17.58
C ASN A 2 5.64 20.65 16.71
N VAL A 3 6.34 21.78 16.61
CA VAL A 3 7.54 21.94 15.79
C VAL A 3 8.66 22.55 16.63
N LEU A 4 9.82 21.91 16.60
CA LEU A 4 11.04 22.38 17.25
C LEU A 4 11.99 22.97 16.20
N TYR A 5 12.50 24.17 16.43
CA TYR A 5 13.59 24.77 15.67
C TYR A 5 14.77 25.05 16.60
N LEU A 6 15.96 24.63 16.20
CA LEU A 6 17.19 24.73 16.99
C LEU A 6 18.24 25.54 16.22
N LYS A 7 18.86 26.52 16.86
CA LYS A 7 19.96 27.30 16.30
C LYS A 7 20.97 27.63 17.40
N GLY A 8 22.15 27.00 17.34
CA GLY A 8 23.16 27.13 18.39
C GLY A 8 22.64 26.55 19.71
N ASP A 9 22.67 27.36 20.76
CA ASP A 9 22.14 27.05 22.10
C ASP A 9 20.65 27.41 22.26
N SER A 10 20.01 27.94 21.22
CA SER A 10 18.65 28.46 21.29
C SER A 10 17.65 27.48 20.67
N ILE A 11 16.52 27.27 21.35
CA ILE A 11 15.42 26.41 20.92
C ILE A 11 14.11 27.21 20.86
N TRP A 12 13.40 27.11 19.75
CA TRP A 12 12.05 27.64 19.56
C TRP A 12 11.08 26.49 19.39
N VAL A 13 9.95 26.56 20.09
CA VAL A 13 8.92 25.52 20.09
C VAL A 13 7.60 26.15 19.68
N ALA A 14 7.07 25.75 18.54
CA ALA A 14 5.80 26.21 18.00
C ALA A 14 4.74 25.11 18.14
N CYS A 15 3.72 25.34 18.98
CA CYS A 15 2.65 24.38 19.25
C CYS A 15 1.29 24.89 18.77
N SER A 16 0.54 24.06 18.04
CA SER A 16 -0.86 24.27 17.67
C SER A 16 -1.60 22.93 17.82
N GLY A 17 -2.30 22.76 18.94
CA GLY A 17 -2.94 21.50 19.37
C GLY A 17 -2.44 21.02 20.73
N ASP A 18 -2.51 19.72 20.98
CA ASP A 18 -2.20 19.05 22.25
C ASP A 18 -1.11 17.96 22.14
N SER A 19 -0.29 18.02 21.09
CA SER A 19 1.00 17.34 21.07
C SER A 19 2.03 18.15 21.86
N ARG A 20 2.83 17.50 22.70
CA ARG A 20 3.75 18.19 23.62
C ARG A 20 5.23 17.96 23.28
N ALA A 21 6.02 19.00 23.49
CA ALA A 21 7.47 18.96 23.50
C ALA A 21 7.98 19.20 24.93
N ILE A 22 8.96 18.42 25.36
CA ILE A 22 9.59 18.53 26.69
C ILE A 22 11.11 18.49 26.57
N LYS A 23 11.79 19.07 27.56
CA LYS A 23 13.22 18.99 27.77
C LYS A 23 13.51 18.05 28.94
N VAL A 24 14.50 17.19 28.76
CA VAL A 24 15.01 16.29 29.81
C VAL A 24 16.36 16.82 30.26
N ALA A 25 16.49 17.10 31.55
CA ALA A 25 17.73 17.59 32.15
C ALA A 25 18.10 16.77 33.38
N ARG A 26 19.39 16.70 33.68
CA ARG A 26 19.88 16.27 35.00
C ARG A 26 20.19 17.49 35.84
N LYS A 27 19.62 17.58 37.04
CA LYS A 27 19.87 18.65 38.01
C LYS A 27 20.10 18.04 39.39
N ASN A 28 21.25 18.31 40.00
CA ASN A 28 21.68 17.73 41.26
C ASN A 28 21.58 16.19 41.25
N GLY A 29 21.97 15.57 40.13
CA GLY A 29 21.92 14.11 39.96
C GLY A 29 20.53 13.52 39.69
N LYS A 30 19.45 14.29 39.75
CA LYS A 30 18.08 13.84 39.46
C LYS A 30 17.66 14.19 38.03
N ILE A 31 16.85 13.32 37.42
CA ILE A 31 16.23 13.60 36.12
C ILE A 31 15.03 14.52 36.31
N VAL A 32 14.91 15.52 35.46
CA VAL A 32 13.84 16.52 35.49
C VAL A 32 13.32 16.70 34.07
N GLY A 33 12.03 16.41 33.87
CA GLY A 33 11.28 16.78 32.67
C GLY A 33 10.72 18.20 32.80
N THR A 34 10.82 19.01 31.76
CA THR A 34 10.25 20.37 31.72
C THR A 34 9.52 20.58 30.41
N ASP A 35 8.25 20.98 30.46
CA ASP A 35 7.46 21.26 29.26
C ASP A 35 8.04 22.46 28.50
N LEU A 36 8.16 22.31 27.18
CA LEU A 36 8.58 23.37 26.26
C LEU A 36 7.41 23.94 25.46
N SER A 37 6.21 23.39 25.62
CA SER A 37 4.98 23.81 24.95
C SER A 37 3.79 23.57 25.85
N ASN A 38 2.77 24.43 25.74
CA ASN A 38 1.49 24.24 26.40
C ASN A 38 0.50 23.48 25.51
N ASP A 39 -0.30 22.62 26.11
CA ASP A 39 -1.40 21.94 25.42
C ASP A 39 -2.58 22.90 25.23
N HIS A 40 -3.13 22.97 24.02
CA HIS A 40 -4.26 23.83 23.71
C HIS A 40 -5.59 23.10 23.93
N LYS A 41 -5.99 22.95 25.20
CA LYS A 41 -7.27 22.31 25.57
C LYS A 41 -8.45 23.31 25.53
N PRO A 42 -9.64 22.92 25.01
CA PRO A 42 -10.80 23.80 24.85
C PRO A 42 -11.31 24.50 26.10
N ASP A 43 -11.12 23.89 27.26
CA ASP A 43 -11.61 24.37 28.56
C ASP A 43 -10.65 25.31 29.29
N LEU A 44 -9.45 25.55 28.73
CA LEU A 44 -8.55 26.58 29.25
C LEU A 44 -9.22 27.96 29.16
N PRO A 45 -9.15 28.82 30.20
CA PRO A 45 -9.93 30.05 30.26
C PRO A 45 -9.80 30.96 29.03
N VAL A 46 -8.57 31.16 28.53
CA VAL A 46 -8.28 32.00 27.36
C VAL A 46 -8.83 31.38 26.07
N GLU A 47 -8.67 30.07 25.92
CA GLU A 47 -9.12 29.34 24.74
C GLU A 47 -10.65 29.27 24.71
N LYS A 48 -11.27 28.93 25.85
CA LYS A 48 -12.72 28.88 26.05
C LYS A 48 -13.36 30.24 25.79
N ALA A 49 -12.78 31.32 26.30
CA ALA A 49 -13.28 32.68 26.06
C ALA A 49 -13.30 33.01 24.57
N ARG A 50 -12.23 32.66 23.83
CA ARG A 50 -12.18 32.83 22.36
C ARG A 50 -13.24 32.00 21.64
N ILE A 51 -13.38 30.73 22.01
CA ILE A 51 -14.37 29.81 21.42
C ILE A 51 -15.79 30.31 21.63
N VAL A 52 -16.13 30.69 22.87
CA VAL A 52 -17.46 31.21 23.23
C VAL A 52 -17.76 32.54 22.53
N ALA A 53 -16.78 33.46 22.46
CA ALA A 53 -16.94 34.73 21.76
C ALA A 53 -17.20 34.54 20.24
N ALA A 54 -16.72 33.44 19.66
CA ALA A 54 -16.95 33.07 18.27
C ALA A 54 -18.23 32.24 18.05
N GLY A 55 -19.10 32.10 19.06
CA GLY A 55 -20.35 31.33 18.97
C GLY A 55 -20.19 29.82 19.14
N GLY A 56 -19.01 29.35 19.54
CA GLY A 56 -18.75 27.95 19.87
C GLY A 56 -19.19 27.56 21.28
N THR A 57 -19.33 26.25 21.50
CA THR A 57 -19.59 25.70 22.84
C THR A 57 -18.46 24.76 23.24
N VAL A 58 -18.09 24.78 24.52
CA VAL A 58 -17.07 23.92 25.11
C VAL A 58 -17.73 23.01 26.12
N THR A 59 -17.54 21.69 25.94
CA THR A 59 -17.95 20.71 26.95
C THR A 59 -16.97 20.71 28.13
N PRO A 60 -17.46 20.77 29.38
CA PRO A 60 -16.60 20.72 30.55
C PRO A 60 -15.88 19.36 30.65
N SER A 61 -14.61 19.38 31.05
CA SER A 61 -13.88 18.19 31.51
C SER A 61 -14.16 17.95 33.01
N GLY A 62 -13.94 16.73 33.49
CA GLY A 62 -14.11 16.35 34.90
C GLY A 62 -13.67 14.91 35.18
N PRO A 63 -13.53 14.50 36.45
CA PRO A 63 -13.13 13.14 36.80
C PRO A 63 -14.13 12.11 36.24
N GLY A 64 -13.67 11.23 35.36
CA GLY A 64 -14.51 10.25 34.66
C GLY A 64 -15.31 10.78 33.45
N ALA A 65 -15.13 12.05 33.08
CA ALA A 65 -15.69 12.63 31.86
C ALA A 65 -14.71 12.54 30.69
N ARG A 66 -15.24 12.54 29.47
CA ARG A 66 -14.41 12.60 28.25
C ARG A 66 -13.60 13.91 28.21
N PRO A 67 -12.48 13.97 27.44
CA PRO A 67 -11.74 15.21 27.23
C PRO A 67 -12.64 16.35 26.77
N SER A 68 -12.35 17.57 27.21
CA SER A 68 -13.09 18.76 26.81
C SER A 68 -13.08 18.91 25.28
N ARG A 69 -14.22 19.25 24.69
CA ARG A 69 -14.37 19.41 23.24
C ARG A 69 -15.02 20.72 22.86
N VAL A 70 -14.55 21.32 21.77
CA VAL A 70 -15.23 22.38 21.01
C VAL A 70 -16.29 21.74 20.13
N TRP A 71 -17.52 22.23 20.21
CA TRP A 71 -18.63 21.77 19.37
C TRP A 71 -19.05 22.83 18.36
N ALA A 72 -18.89 22.52 17.07
CA ALA A 72 -19.45 23.31 15.98
C ALA A 72 -20.86 22.81 15.65
N ASN A 73 -21.87 23.68 15.81
CA ASN A 73 -23.29 23.40 15.54
C ASN A 73 -23.82 22.12 16.23
N GLY A 74 -23.28 21.75 17.39
CA GLY A 74 -23.67 20.54 18.14
C GLY A 74 -23.37 19.21 17.46
N ARG A 75 -22.62 19.18 16.35
CA ARG A 75 -22.39 17.98 15.54
C ARG A 75 -20.93 17.55 15.44
N VAL A 76 -19.98 18.49 15.43
CA VAL A 76 -18.54 18.20 15.27
C VAL A 76 -17.82 18.57 16.56
N GLY A 77 -17.19 17.59 17.21
CA GLY A 77 -16.52 17.74 18.50
C GLY A 77 -15.00 17.59 18.42
N LEU A 78 -14.23 18.67 18.58
CA LEU A 78 -12.75 18.67 18.51
C LEU A 78 -12.13 18.79 19.92
N ALA A 79 -11.14 17.95 20.24
CA ALA A 79 -10.52 17.86 21.58
C ALA A 79 -9.42 18.92 21.85
N MET A 80 -9.14 19.79 20.89
CA MET A 80 -8.15 20.86 20.97
C MET A 80 -8.73 22.19 20.49
N SER A 81 -8.24 23.30 21.03
CA SER A 81 -8.70 24.66 20.71
C SER A 81 -7.88 25.34 19.61
N ARG A 82 -6.77 24.74 19.20
CA ARG A 82 -5.93 25.18 18.08
C ARG A 82 -5.58 24.00 17.20
N SER A 83 -5.75 24.12 15.89
CA SER A 83 -5.43 23.06 14.94
C SER A 83 -5.22 23.58 13.52
N ILE A 84 -4.41 22.85 12.76
CA ILE A 84 -4.29 23.03 11.31
C ILE A 84 -5.36 22.15 10.66
N GLY A 85 -6.28 22.74 9.90
CA GLY A 85 -7.41 22.01 9.31
C GLY A 85 -8.73 22.35 10.01
N ASP A 86 -9.61 21.37 10.22
CA ASP A 86 -10.86 21.50 11.00
C ASP A 86 -11.72 22.72 10.65
N GLY A 87 -11.97 22.93 9.35
CA GLY A 87 -12.62 24.13 8.83
C GLY A 87 -13.98 24.47 9.46
N GLU A 88 -14.75 23.47 9.90
CA GLU A 88 -16.02 23.71 10.62
C GLU A 88 -15.80 24.27 12.03
N CYS A 89 -14.78 23.79 12.75
CA CYS A 89 -14.45 24.29 14.08
C CYS A 89 -13.76 25.67 14.02
N LYS A 90 -13.12 26.02 12.90
CA LYS A 90 -12.55 27.37 12.71
C LYS A 90 -13.59 28.48 12.77
N LYS A 91 -14.82 28.20 12.34
CA LYS A 91 -15.94 29.15 12.39
C LYS A 91 -16.37 29.50 13.81
N VAL A 92 -15.99 28.66 14.79
CA VAL A 92 -16.39 28.75 16.19
C VAL A 92 -15.20 28.91 17.13
N GLY A 93 -14.10 29.51 16.65
CA GLY A 93 -12.99 29.99 17.49
C GLY A 93 -11.79 29.04 17.63
N VAL A 94 -11.74 27.95 16.86
CA VAL A 94 -10.50 27.17 16.67
C VAL A 94 -9.57 27.88 15.70
N ILE A 95 -8.30 28.06 16.07
CA ILE A 95 -7.33 28.83 15.27
C ILE A 95 -6.11 27.98 14.91
N PRO A 96 -5.45 28.23 13.76
CA PRO A 96 -4.22 27.53 13.41
C PRO A 96 -2.98 28.13 14.07
N ASP A 97 -3.05 29.37 14.55
CA ASP A 97 -1.90 30.15 15.02
C ASP A 97 -1.18 29.46 16.18
N PRO A 98 0.11 29.13 16.02
CA PRO A 98 0.84 28.43 17.05
C PRO A 98 1.22 29.37 18.20
N GLU A 99 1.25 28.84 19.41
CA GLU A 99 2.02 29.45 20.49
C GLU A 99 3.50 29.13 20.29
N VAL A 100 4.35 30.16 20.27
CA VAL A 100 5.80 30.01 20.08
C VAL A 100 6.52 30.37 21.38
N GLN A 101 7.26 29.43 21.93
CA GLN A 101 8.09 29.61 23.12
C GLN A 101 9.58 29.54 22.73
N HIS A 102 10.43 30.24 23.48
CA HIS A 102 11.88 30.30 23.24
C HIS A 102 12.63 29.93 24.53
N PHE A 103 13.62 29.06 24.42
CA PHE A 103 14.45 28.64 25.53
C PHE A 103 15.93 28.59 25.13
N THR A 104 16.80 28.60 26.13
CA THR A 104 18.23 28.34 25.97
C THR A 104 18.56 26.96 26.51
N ILE A 105 19.38 26.23 25.77
CA ILE A 105 19.87 24.90 26.09
C ILE A 105 21.20 25.03 26.83
N SER A 106 21.35 24.27 27.90
CA SER A 106 22.59 24.14 28.69
C SER A 106 23.04 22.68 28.66
N PRO A 107 23.76 22.23 27.62
CA PRO A 107 24.07 20.81 27.43
C PRO A 107 24.80 20.18 28.60
N ALA A 108 24.43 18.96 28.97
CA ALA A 108 25.23 18.16 29.89
C ALA A 108 26.56 17.75 29.23
N LYS A 109 27.65 17.74 30.00
CA LYS A 109 28.97 17.28 29.51
C LYS A 109 29.00 15.78 29.19
N ASP A 110 28.18 15.01 29.92
CA ASP A 110 28.04 13.58 29.80
C ASP A 110 26.69 13.13 30.39
N PRO A 111 26.20 11.91 30.11
CA PRO A 111 24.89 11.43 30.59
C PRO A 111 24.70 11.42 32.12
N LYS A 112 25.80 11.48 32.88
CA LYS A 112 25.83 11.51 34.36
C LYS A 112 26.05 12.91 34.93
N SER A 113 26.49 13.87 34.12
CA SER A 113 26.68 15.26 34.50
C SER A 113 25.34 16.02 34.52
N ASP A 114 25.27 17.06 35.35
CA ASP A 114 24.15 18.00 35.31
C ASP A 114 24.14 18.80 33.99
N GLY A 115 22.94 19.11 33.51
CA GLY A 115 22.68 19.78 32.23
C GLY A 115 21.54 19.14 31.44
N ASP A 116 21.22 19.74 30.30
CA ASP A 116 20.21 19.26 29.36
C ASP A 116 20.73 18.04 28.60
N LEU A 117 19.97 16.94 28.66
CA LEU A 117 20.33 15.65 28.10
C LEU A 117 19.72 15.43 26.71
N CYS A 118 18.43 15.72 26.57
CA CYS A 118 17.70 15.57 25.32
C CYS A 118 16.40 16.37 25.32
N VAL A 119 15.74 16.41 24.16
CA VAL A 119 14.37 16.90 23.99
C VAL A 119 13.50 15.78 23.43
N ILE A 120 12.23 15.76 23.84
CA ILE A 120 11.22 14.79 23.39
C ILE A 120 10.07 15.58 22.77
N VAL A 121 9.62 15.19 21.59
CA VAL A 121 8.40 15.70 20.95
C VAL A 121 7.49 14.51 20.66
N ALA A 122 6.28 14.49 21.22
CA ALA A 122 5.37 13.36 21.05
C ALA A 122 3.90 13.75 20.92
N SER A 123 3.08 12.86 20.33
CA SER A 123 1.62 12.98 20.29
C SER A 123 0.99 12.75 21.67
N ASP A 124 -0.27 13.15 21.82
CA ASP A 124 -1.13 12.83 22.97
C ASP A 124 -1.25 11.33 23.23
N GLY A 125 -1.10 10.49 22.19
CA GLY A 125 -0.88 9.06 22.34
C GLY A 125 0.21 8.70 23.36
N VAL A 126 1.22 9.54 23.62
CA VAL A 126 2.13 9.37 24.77
C VAL A 126 1.59 10.06 26.02
N TRP A 127 1.21 11.33 25.90
CA TRP A 127 0.95 12.21 27.04
C TRP A 127 -0.36 11.94 27.79
N GLU A 128 -1.29 11.19 27.20
CA GLU A 128 -2.56 10.82 27.84
C GLU A 128 -2.32 9.99 29.11
N PHE A 129 -1.35 9.06 29.07
CA PHE A 129 -1.10 8.13 30.16
C PHE A 129 0.33 8.15 30.70
N ILE A 130 1.22 8.97 30.15
CA ILE A 130 2.59 9.15 30.65
C ILE A 130 2.82 10.62 30.95
N SER A 131 3.15 10.93 32.19
CA SER A 131 3.47 12.29 32.60
C SER A 131 4.82 12.76 32.04
N THR A 132 5.01 14.09 31.94
CA THR A 132 6.27 14.71 31.52
C THR A 132 7.47 14.17 32.30
N GLN A 133 7.33 14.01 33.62
CA GLN A 133 8.41 13.54 34.48
C GLN A 133 8.70 12.04 34.28
N GLU A 134 7.67 11.20 34.16
CA GLU A 134 7.86 9.77 33.87
C GLU A 134 8.51 9.56 32.50
N ALA A 135 8.07 10.30 31.47
CA ALA A 135 8.68 10.24 30.15
C ALA A 135 10.17 10.62 30.21
N ALA A 136 10.52 11.65 30.99
CA ALA A 136 11.90 12.06 31.20
C ALA A 136 12.74 10.95 31.86
N GLU A 137 12.20 10.28 32.88
CA GLU A 137 12.87 9.19 33.59
C GLU A 137 13.06 7.94 32.71
N LEU A 138 12.02 7.54 31.97
CA LEU A 138 12.07 6.45 31.01
C LEU A 138 13.14 6.71 29.96
N VAL A 139 13.13 7.90 29.37
CA VAL A 139 14.08 8.26 28.31
C VAL A 139 15.50 8.38 28.84
N ALA A 140 15.70 8.93 30.04
CA ALA A 140 17.01 9.08 30.65
C ALA A 140 17.63 7.76 31.17
N ALA A 141 16.84 6.68 31.27
CA ALA A 141 17.36 5.36 31.58
C ALA A 141 18.17 4.74 30.42
N GLU A 142 18.00 5.28 29.21
CA GLU A 142 18.70 4.84 28.01
C GLU A 142 19.66 5.91 27.48
N THR A 143 20.82 5.48 26.99
CA THR A 143 21.83 6.40 26.43
C THR A 143 21.57 6.71 24.95
N HIS A 144 20.93 5.78 24.24
CA HIS A 144 20.66 5.90 22.81
C HIS A 144 19.23 6.40 22.57
N ALA A 145 19.10 7.57 21.92
CA ALA A 145 17.81 8.20 21.64
C ALA A 145 16.79 7.29 20.94
N THR A 146 17.25 6.41 20.03
CA THR A 146 16.38 5.43 19.35
C THR A 146 15.80 4.40 20.32
N GLN A 147 16.62 3.87 21.24
CA GLN A 147 16.18 2.89 22.23
C GLN A 147 15.27 3.54 23.28
N ALA A 148 15.63 4.75 23.71
CA ALA A 148 14.78 5.56 24.58
C ALA A 148 13.41 5.82 23.95
N CYS A 149 13.37 6.11 22.65
CA CYS A 149 12.13 6.36 21.92
C CYS A 149 11.28 5.09 21.80
N GLU A 150 11.89 3.96 21.45
CA GLU A 150 11.21 2.66 21.40
C GLU A 150 10.63 2.29 22.77
N MET A 151 11.39 2.49 23.86
CA MET A 151 10.92 2.25 25.21
C MET A 151 9.71 3.12 25.57
N LEU A 152 9.76 4.42 25.27
CA LEU A 152 8.66 5.35 25.53
C LEU A 152 7.37 4.94 24.78
N VAL A 153 7.50 4.55 23.50
CA VAL A 153 6.37 4.10 22.67
C VAL A 153 5.79 2.77 23.17
N LEU A 154 6.65 1.82 23.55
CA LEU A 154 6.23 0.53 24.11
C LEU A 154 5.54 0.69 25.46
N GLU A 155 6.05 1.55 26.32
CA GLU A 155 5.44 1.82 27.62
C GLU A 155 4.06 2.49 27.46
N SER A 156 3.95 3.49 26.57
CA SER A 156 2.65 4.09 26.27
C SER A 156 1.66 3.03 25.73
N THR A 157 2.11 2.17 24.81
CA THR A 157 1.29 1.07 24.28
C THR A 157 0.74 0.16 25.36
N LYS A 158 1.55 -0.18 26.37
CA LYS A 158 1.10 -1.01 27.50
C LYS A 158 0.04 -0.29 28.33
N ARG A 159 0.23 0.99 28.62
CA ARG A 159 -0.72 1.79 29.43
C ARG A 159 -2.06 1.95 28.71
N TRP A 160 -2.07 2.23 27.42
CA TRP A 160 -3.29 2.23 26.61
C TRP A 160 -4.02 0.89 26.68
N ARG A 161 -3.31 -0.23 26.50
CA ARG A 161 -3.93 -1.55 26.59
C ARG A 161 -4.50 -1.86 27.98
N ALA A 162 -3.83 -1.41 29.03
CA ALA A 162 -4.25 -1.62 30.41
C ALA A 162 -5.48 -0.79 30.79
N LEU A 163 -5.56 0.46 30.31
CA LEU A 163 -6.59 1.43 30.70
C LEU A 163 -7.80 1.45 29.73
N GLU A 164 -7.57 1.24 28.43
CA GLU A 164 -8.57 1.37 27.36
C GLU A 164 -8.80 0.03 26.59
N GLY A 165 -8.17 -1.05 27.04
CA GLY A 165 -8.36 -2.40 26.52
C GLY A 165 -7.88 -2.56 25.07
N ASN A 166 -8.83 -2.70 24.13
CA ASN A 166 -8.53 -2.89 22.71
C ASN A 166 -8.40 -1.58 21.92
N TYR A 167 -8.66 -0.43 22.56
CA TYR A 167 -8.48 0.88 21.96
C TYR A 167 -7.11 1.46 22.33
N ARG A 168 -6.47 2.13 21.37
CA ARG A 168 -5.22 2.86 21.53
C ARG A 168 -5.15 3.94 20.47
N ASP A 169 -4.70 5.13 20.84
CA ASP A 169 -4.45 6.20 19.89
C ASP A 169 -3.15 5.99 19.07
N ASP A 170 -2.92 6.83 18.07
CA ASP A 170 -1.64 6.86 17.35
C ASP A 170 -0.54 7.42 18.26
N ILE A 171 0.45 6.57 18.56
CA ILE A 171 1.59 6.90 19.42
C ILE A 171 2.79 7.25 18.53
N THR A 172 3.19 8.52 18.54
CA THR A 172 4.39 9.00 17.84
C THR A 172 5.28 9.76 18.81
N ALA A 173 6.58 9.48 18.80
CA ALA A 173 7.58 10.21 19.57
C ALA A 173 8.86 10.44 18.76
N VAL A 174 9.53 11.56 19.03
CA VAL A 174 10.84 11.94 18.49
C VAL A 174 11.72 12.35 19.66
N ILE A 175 12.90 11.74 19.79
CA ILE A 175 13.87 12.03 20.85
C ILE A 175 15.18 12.48 20.22
N ALA A 176 15.74 13.55 20.76
CA ALA A 176 16.87 14.23 20.15
C ALA A 176 17.86 14.66 21.27
N ASN A 177 19.05 14.04 21.31
CA ASN A 177 20.07 14.26 22.36
C ASN A 177 20.80 15.59 22.20
N VAL A 178 21.17 16.20 23.32
CA VAL A 178 21.84 17.51 23.40
C VAL A 178 23.25 17.35 24.03
N PRO A 179 24.32 18.02 23.50
CA PRO A 179 24.32 18.88 22.33
C PRO A 179 24.26 18.06 21.03
N PHE A 180 23.62 18.63 20.00
CA PHE A 180 23.44 17.97 18.70
C PHE A 180 24.71 17.91 17.85
N LEU A 181 25.74 18.68 18.21
CA LEU A 181 26.96 18.91 17.45
C LEU A 181 28.13 19.13 18.42
N GLU A 182 29.10 18.22 18.47
CA GLU A 182 30.49 18.60 18.75
C GLU A 182 31.10 19.13 17.44
N ASP A 183 31.97 20.14 17.55
CA ASP A 183 32.56 20.96 16.49
C ASP A 183 32.85 20.23 15.16
N TRP A 184 32.33 20.79 14.06
CA TRP A 184 32.88 20.56 12.73
C TRP A 184 34.26 21.23 12.69
N GLY A 185 35.28 20.47 13.10
CA GLY A 185 36.67 20.83 12.85
C GLY A 185 36.88 21.03 11.35
N GLU A 186 37.50 22.15 11.00
CA GLU A 186 37.89 22.53 9.65
C GLU A 186 38.43 21.32 8.86
N ALA A 187 37.88 21.13 7.66
CA ALA A 187 38.34 20.13 6.71
C ALA A 187 39.82 20.37 6.43
N GLY A 188 40.69 19.48 6.93
CA GLY A 188 42.03 19.32 6.36
C GLY A 188 41.86 18.69 4.98
N ASP A 189 42.46 19.33 3.98
CA ASP A 189 42.34 19.09 2.53
C ASP A 189 42.83 17.71 2.02
N ASP A 190 42.78 16.63 2.81
CA ASP A 190 43.23 15.29 2.40
C ASP A 190 42.21 14.19 2.76
N VAL A 191 41.13 14.03 1.97
CA VAL A 191 40.27 12.82 2.00
C VAL A 191 39.77 12.44 0.59
N ASP A 192 39.94 11.17 0.23
CA ASP A 192 39.54 10.48 -1.02
C ASP A 192 38.03 10.57 -1.35
N ASP A 193 37.72 10.79 -2.63
CA ASP A 193 36.40 11.21 -3.17
C ASP A 193 35.42 10.05 -3.49
N ASP A 194 35.55 8.88 -2.83
CA ASP A 194 34.84 7.64 -3.23
C ASP A 194 33.88 7.04 -2.15
N GLN A 195 33.39 7.85 -1.20
CA GLN A 195 32.32 7.44 -0.27
C GLN A 195 31.22 8.51 -0.10
N PRO A 196 29.93 8.19 -0.38
CA PRO A 196 28.85 9.11 -0.10
C PRO A 196 28.53 9.14 1.41
N ASN A 197 28.65 10.33 1.99
CA ASN A 197 28.35 10.64 3.39
C ASN A 197 26.90 10.30 3.79
N LEU A 198 26.72 9.11 4.35
CA LEU A 198 25.58 8.71 5.18
C LEU A 198 25.98 8.95 6.65
N LEU A 199 25.84 10.18 7.14
CA LEU A 199 26.01 10.47 8.57
C LEU A 199 24.77 9.99 9.33
N ILE A 200 24.69 8.68 9.52
CA ILE A 200 23.94 8.07 10.62
C ILE A 200 24.71 8.41 11.89
N ASN A 201 24.00 9.00 12.85
CA ASN A 201 24.48 9.36 14.18
C ASN A 201 25.08 8.12 14.90
N GLN A 202 26.40 7.93 14.78
CA GLN A 202 27.18 6.93 15.51
C GLN A 202 27.89 7.59 16.71
N GLY A 203 27.12 8.14 17.65
CA GLY A 203 27.66 8.68 18.90
C GLY A 203 27.98 7.59 19.92
N ALA A 204 29.07 6.83 19.74
CA ALA A 204 29.65 5.96 20.78
C ALA A 204 31.16 6.19 20.98
N LYS A 205 31.73 7.26 20.42
CA LYS A 205 33.14 7.63 20.59
C LYS A 205 33.26 9.11 20.92
N GLY A 206 33.05 9.46 22.19
CA GLY A 206 33.16 10.82 22.70
C GLY A 206 33.45 10.86 24.20
N PHE A 207 34.24 9.93 24.74
CA PHE A 207 34.80 10.04 26.09
C PHE A 207 36.24 9.54 26.09
N ALA A 208 37.14 10.29 25.44
CA ALA A 208 38.57 10.10 25.65
C ALA A 208 39.36 11.37 25.28
N LYS A 209 39.87 12.04 26.32
CA LYS A 209 40.86 13.15 26.32
C LYS A 209 40.25 14.50 25.86
N ILE A 210 40.52 15.65 26.47
CA ILE A 210 41.83 16.26 26.76
C ILE A 210 41.75 17.24 27.95
N LYS A 211 42.94 17.48 28.52
CA LYS A 211 43.34 18.26 29.69
C LYS A 211 43.00 19.76 29.65
N SER A 212 42.93 20.31 30.87
CA SER A 212 42.95 21.73 31.25
C SER A 212 43.91 22.61 30.44
N LYS A 213 43.49 23.84 30.15
CA LYS A 213 44.34 25.03 30.29
C LYS A 213 43.51 26.29 30.53
N ALA A 214 43.87 26.98 31.60
CA ALA A 214 43.36 28.29 31.99
C ALA A 214 43.98 29.40 31.12
N ASN A 215 43.20 30.46 30.85
CA ASN A 215 43.56 31.82 31.24
C ASN A 215 42.41 32.81 30.95
N ALA A 216 42.10 33.61 31.97
CA ALA A 216 41.34 34.87 31.95
C ALA A 216 42.33 36.04 31.59
N PRO A 217 42.00 37.36 31.59
CA PRO A 217 40.88 38.02 32.31
C PRO A 217 40.21 39.26 31.68
N GLY A 218 39.14 39.72 32.36
CA GLY A 218 38.62 41.11 32.38
C GLY A 218 37.32 41.32 31.58
N ALA A 219 36.24 41.92 32.06
CA ALA A 219 35.97 42.69 33.27
C ALA A 219 34.44 42.72 33.53
N ALA A 220 34.04 42.82 34.80
CA ALA A 220 32.70 43.23 35.27
C ALA A 220 32.83 44.68 35.84
N PRO A 221 31.84 45.34 36.50
CA PRO A 221 30.46 44.92 36.87
C PRO A 221 29.38 46.07 36.82
N ALA A 222 28.13 45.76 37.20
CA ALA A 222 27.22 46.54 38.07
C ALA A 222 25.81 45.86 38.04
N ALA A 223 25.34 45.23 39.14
CA ALA A 223 24.59 45.80 40.28
C ALA A 223 23.17 46.25 39.85
N GLU A 224 22.06 46.07 40.56
CA GLU A 224 21.61 45.49 41.84
C GLU A 224 20.07 45.71 41.80
N GLY A 225 19.25 44.94 42.52
CA GLY A 225 17.80 45.23 42.58
C GLY A 225 16.98 44.12 43.23
N THR A 226 17.00 44.13 44.56
CA THR A 226 16.31 43.28 45.53
C THR A 226 14.79 43.44 45.54
N ALA A 227 14.05 42.36 45.86
CA ALA A 227 13.05 42.35 46.95
C ALA A 227 12.41 40.96 47.11
N ALA A 228 12.43 40.44 48.33
CA ALA A 228 11.72 39.26 48.80
C ALA A 228 10.88 39.62 50.04
N ALA A 229 9.70 39.03 50.20
CA ALA A 229 8.99 38.74 51.47
C ALA A 229 7.69 37.95 51.13
N ALA A 230 7.58 36.67 51.49
CA ALA A 230 6.99 36.10 52.73
C ALA A 230 5.44 36.24 52.79
N ALA A 231 4.68 35.17 52.53
CA ALA A 231 4.17 34.14 53.47
C ALA A 231 2.83 34.53 54.12
N ASP A 232 1.72 33.80 53.87
CA ASP A 232 1.21 32.74 54.76
C ASP A 232 -0.25 32.29 54.43
N SER A 233 -0.59 31.11 54.96
CA SER A 233 -1.92 30.52 55.23
C SER A 233 -2.51 29.42 54.30
N ALA A 234 -2.42 28.20 54.86
CA ALA A 234 -3.25 26.98 54.78
C ALA A 234 -4.76 27.18 54.49
N ALA A 235 -5.60 26.20 54.11
CA ALA A 235 -5.68 24.79 54.49
C ALA A 235 -6.74 24.03 53.65
N ALA A 236 -6.90 22.74 53.95
CA ALA A 236 -7.97 21.78 53.63
C ALA A 236 -7.69 20.89 52.39
N ALA A 237 -7.04 19.73 52.56
CA ALA A 237 -7.52 18.48 53.16
C ALA A 237 -8.60 17.76 52.33
N ALA A 238 -8.17 16.66 51.70
CA ALA A 238 -9.00 15.66 51.04
C ALA A 238 -9.84 14.85 52.04
N PRO A 239 -10.90 14.17 51.57
CA PRO A 239 -11.29 12.89 52.13
C PRO A 239 -11.15 11.74 51.13
N SER A 240 -10.78 10.63 51.72
CA SER A 240 -10.52 9.30 51.19
C SER A 240 -11.77 8.42 51.10
N ALA A 241 -11.62 7.35 50.32
CA ALA A 241 -12.08 5.98 50.58
C ALA A 241 -13.47 5.52 50.06
N GLU A 242 -13.36 4.44 49.27
CA GLU A 242 -14.17 3.21 49.27
C GLU A 242 -15.55 3.17 48.59
N GLY A 243 -15.73 2.11 47.79
CA GLY A 243 -17.03 1.49 47.54
C GLY A 243 -17.38 1.24 46.08
N ASP A 244 -17.39 -0.05 45.72
CA ASP A 244 -18.29 -0.70 44.76
C ASP A 244 -17.83 -0.83 43.30
N GLU A 245 -17.15 -1.97 43.08
CA GLU A 245 -17.33 -2.80 41.89
C GLU A 245 -18.82 -3.11 41.71
N ASP A 246 -19.43 -2.68 40.59
CA ASP A 246 -20.17 -3.58 39.70
C ASP A 246 -20.74 -2.87 38.45
N ASP A 247 -20.71 -3.64 37.37
CA ASP A 247 -21.47 -3.55 36.12
C ASP A 247 -21.12 -2.43 35.10
N PHE A 248 -20.10 -2.71 34.30
CA PHE A 248 -19.70 -1.91 33.13
C PHE A 248 -20.33 -2.37 31.80
N ALA A 249 -21.36 -3.25 31.83
CA ALA A 249 -21.95 -3.79 30.60
C ALA A 249 -23.11 -2.94 30.01
N ALA A 250 -23.55 -1.86 30.66
CA ALA A 250 -24.78 -1.15 30.31
C ALA A 250 -24.62 0.27 29.72
N ARG A 251 -23.53 0.59 29.00
CA ARG A 251 -23.34 1.94 28.41
C ARG A 251 -23.14 1.96 26.89
N ARG A 252 -23.89 1.13 26.16
CA ARG A 252 -24.20 1.36 24.73
C ARG A 252 -25.56 2.04 24.59
N LEU A 253 -25.57 3.27 24.11
CA LEU A 253 -26.74 3.89 23.42
C LEU A 253 -26.26 4.13 21.99
N SER A 254 -26.69 3.36 20.99
CA SER A 254 -28.00 3.42 20.32
C SER A 254 -28.36 4.86 19.90
N VAL A 255 -28.06 5.20 18.65
CA VAL A 255 -28.66 6.36 17.99
C VAL A 255 -30.06 5.94 17.56
N ASN A 256 -31.03 6.19 18.44
CA ASN A 256 -32.43 6.19 18.04
C ASN A 256 -32.73 7.51 17.34
N ASN A 257 -33.31 7.37 16.15
CA ASN A 257 -33.91 8.39 15.32
C ASN A 257 -35.09 9.06 16.05
N PRO A 258 -35.05 10.37 16.34
CA PRO A 258 -36.23 11.11 16.72
C PRO A 258 -36.60 12.04 15.57
N TYR A 259 -37.62 11.69 14.78
CA TYR A 259 -38.67 12.55 14.24
C TYR A 259 -39.48 11.70 13.26
N GLY A 260 -40.74 11.46 13.63
CA GLY A 260 -41.68 10.59 12.94
C GLY A 260 -42.33 11.22 11.72
N GLU A 261 -43.00 10.34 10.99
CA GLU A 261 -43.97 10.56 9.92
C GLU A 261 -45.15 11.43 10.43
N ASP A 262 -45.67 12.33 9.59
CA ASP A 262 -47.01 12.20 9.00
C ASP A 262 -47.46 13.48 8.24
N ASP A 263 -48.12 13.20 7.11
CA ASP A 263 -49.23 13.89 6.43
C ASP A 263 -49.06 15.18 5.58
N ASP A 264 -49.18 14.93 4.26
CA ASP A 264 -50.22 15.36 3.31
C ASP A 264 -50.42 16.80 2.77
N ASP A 265 -50.69 16.78 1.46
CA ASP A 265 -51.33 17.73 0.54
C ASP A 265 -50.63 19.03 0.13
N TRP A 266 -50.37 19.17 -1.19
CA TRP A 266 -51.14 20.05 -2.10
C TRP A 266 -50.86 19.72 -3.58
N GLU A 267 -51.95 19.70 -4.35
CA GLU A 267 -52.14 19.34 -5.76
C GLU A 267 -51.46 20.23 -6.83
N ARG A 268 -51.38 19.64 -8.05
CA ARG A 268 -51.56 20.20 -9.42
C ARG A 268 -51.00 21.59 -9.81
N LEU A 269 -50.31 21.60 -10.96
CA LEU A 269 -50.63 22.32 -12.22
C LEU A 269 -49.43 22.13 -13.19
N GLY A 270 -49.56 21.30 -14.23
CA GLY A 270 -49.78 21.70 -15.65
C GLY A 270 -48.51 21.37 -16.46
N ASP A 271 -48.46 20.32 -17.29
CA ASP A 271 -48.99 20.14 -18.66
C ASP A 271 -48.48 21.15 -19.71
N GLU A 272 -48.25 20.62 -20.92
CA GLU A 272 -47.81 21.19 -22.22
C GLU A 272 -46.27 21.15 -22.50
N ASP A 273 -45.70 20.57 -23.56
CA ASP A 273 -46.10 19.80 -24.78
C ASP A 273 -44.80 19.09 -25.30
N GLU A 274 -44.80 17.81 -25.74
CA GLU A 274 -44.92 17.29 -27.14
C GLU A 274 -43.96 18.00 -28.16
N ASP A 275 -43.10 17.42 -29.00
CA ASP A 275 -42.95 16.16 -29.77
C ASP A 275 -41.44 16.02 -30.19
N GLU A 276 -40.82 14.91 -30.59
CA GLU A 276 -41.12 14.06 -31.75
C GLU A 276 -40.53 12.64 -31.62
N ASP A 277 -41.32 11.70 -32.14
CA ASP A 277 -41.06 10.29 -32.38
C ASP A 277 -39.89 9.99 -33.33
N VAL A 278 -39.02 9.04 -32.94
CA VAL A 278 -38.34 8.16 -33.92
C VAL A 278 -38.48 6.72 -33.49
N VAL A 279 -39.54 6.09 -34.00
CA VAL A 279 -39.84 4.66 -33.92
C VAL A 279 -38.70 3.84 -34.57
N CYS A 280 -37.86 3.20 -33.77
CA CYS A 280 -36.94 2.17 -34.25
C CYS A 280 -37.61 0.79 -34.18
N ARG A 281 -38.18 0.34 -35.32
CA ARG A 281 -38.64 -1.05 -35.50
C ARG A 281 -37.45 -2.03 -35.43
N PRO A 282 -37.62 -3.23 -34.82
CA PRO A 282 -36.60 -4.28 -34.84
C PRO A 282 -36.50 -4.88 -36.26
N VAL A 283 -35.28 -4.93 -36.80
CA VAL A 283 -34.99 -5.63 -38.05
C VAL A 283 -34.94 -7.14 -37.77
N PRO A 284 -35.55 -8.01 -38.61
CA PRO A 284 -35.62 -9.45 -38.36
C PRO A 284 -34.25 -10.11 -38.38
N SER A 285 -34.08 -11.11 -37.52
CA SER A 285 -32.97 -12.06 -37.54
C SER A 285 -32.79 -12.67 -38.94
N ALA A 286 -31.64 -12.41 -39.57
CA ALA A 286 -31.29 -13.08 -40.82
C ALA A 286 -31.16 -14.61 -40.61
N PRO A 287 -31.63 -15.43 -41.57
CA PRO A 287 -31.82 -16.86 -41.37
C PRO A 287 -30.49 -17.63 -41.40
N ARG A 288 -30.39 -18.61 -40.49
CA ARG A 288 -29.45 -19.74 -40.61
C ARG A 288 -29.85 -20.58 -41.84
N LYS A 289 -29.04 -20.52 -42.91
CA LYS A 289 -28.61 -21.64 -43.78
C LYS A 289 -28.22 -21.11 -45.17
N ALA A 290 -26.94 -21.18 -45.49
CA ALA A 290 -26.47 -21.34 -46.87
C ALA A 290 -25.36 -22.39 -46.85
N GLN A 291 -25.70 -23.60 -47.31
CA GLN A 291 -24.75 -24.66 -47.63
C GLN A 291 -23.83 -24.18 -48.75
N ALA A 292 -22.53 -24.13 -48.49
CA ALA A 292 -21.52 -24.09 -49.55
C ALA A 292 -21.16 -25.55 -49.91
N LYS A 293 -21.67 -26.01 -51.06
CA LYS A 293 -21.18 -27.21 -51.76
C LYS A 293 -19.89 -26.86 -52.49
N GLY A 294 -18.85 -27.67 -52.25
CA GLY A 294 -17.78 -27.97 -53.22
C GLY A 294 -16.56 -27.03 -53.24
N SER A 295 -15.43 -27.49 -52.70
CA SER A 295 -14.21 -27.77 -53.48
C SER A 295 -12.93 -27.73 -52.60
N ARG A 296 -12.19 -28.84 -52.69
CA ARG A 296 -10.79 -29.08 -52.30
C ARG A 296 -10.45 -29.21 -50.80
N ARG A 297 -10.34 -30.47 -50.40
CA ARG A 297 -9.51 -30.97 -49.28
C ARG A 297 -8.08 -30.44 -49.42
N GLY A 298 -7.73 -29.47 -48.58
CA GLY A 298 -6.38 -29.29 -48.07
C GLY A 298 -6.52 -29.28 -46.55
N SER A 299 -5.86 -30.19 -45.86
CA SER A 299 -5.79 -30.23 -44.40
C SER A 299 -5.02 -29.01 -43.88
N SER A 300 -5.68 -27.85 -43.81
CA SER A 300 -5.16 -26.70 -43.08
C SER A 300 -5.54 -26.86 -41.61
N LEU A 301 -4.57 -26.62 -40.72
CA LEU A 301 -4.85 -26.44 -39.29
C LEU A 301 -6.01 -25.44 -39.12
N PRO A 302 -6.90 -25.63 -38.14
CA PRO A 302 -8.04 -24.75 -37.94
C PRO A 302 -7.58 -23.29 -37.91
N ALA A 303 -8.22 -22.41 -38.70
CA ALA A 303 -7.91 -20.98 -38.78
C ALA A 303 -7.85 -20.25 -37.40
N ALA A 304 -8.34 -20.89 -36.34
CA ALA A 304 -8.24 -20.43 -34.96
C ALA A 304 -6.80 -20.43 -34.37
N LEU A 305 -5.89 -21.25 -34.91
CA LEU A 305 -4.51 -21.42 -34.43
C LEU A 305 -3.51 -20.43 -35.06
N TYR A 306 -3.85 -19.77 -36.17
CA TYR A 306 -2.96 -18.79 -36.78
C TYR A 306 -3.00 -17.47 -36.01
N LEU A 307 -1.85 -17.10 -35.42
CA LEU A 307 -1.67 -15.79 -34.82
C LEU A 307 -1.46 -14.73 -35.91
N SER A 308 -2.14 -13.60 -35.77
CA SER A 308 -1.89 -12.43 -36.61
C SER A 308 -0.55 -11.77 -36.21
N PRO A 309 0.19 -11.13 -37.14
CA PRO A 309 1.37 -10.34 -36.80
C PRO A 309 1.11 -9.24 -35.76
N TRP A 310 -0.14 -8.79 -35.61
CA TRP A 310 -0.54 -7.80 -34.61
C TRP A 310 -0.94 -8.41 -33.26
N GLU A 311 -1.01 -9.73 -33.14
CA GLU A 311 -1.18 -10.43 -31.86
C GLU A 311 0.17 -10.71 -31.19
N LEU A 312 1.24 -10.89 -31.99
CA LEU A 312 2.59 -11.23 -31.49
C LEU A 312 3.22 -10.17 -30.57
N PRO A 313 3.14 -8.85 -30.83
CA PRO A 313 3.76 -7.84 -29.97
C PRO A 313 3.19 -7.86 -28.55
N VAL A 314 1.89 -8.11 -28.41
CA VAL A 314 1.22 -8.19 -27.10
C VAL A 314 1.78 -9.34 -26.26
N ILE A 315 1.98 -10.51 -26.89
CA ILE A 315 2.60 -11.67 -26.26
C ILE A 315 4.05 -11.37 -25.91
N ALA A 316 4.81 -10.79 -26.84
CA ALA A 316 6.22 -10.48 -26.65
C ALA A 316 6.46 -9.50 -25.49
N VAL A 317 5.66 -8.44 -25.38
CA VAL A 317 5.75 -7.46 -24.28
C VAL A 317 5.38 -8.11 -22.93
N ALA A 318 4.34 -8.95 -22.88
CA ALA A 318 3.99 -9.70 -21.67
C ALA A 318 5.13 -10.62 -21.21
N ILE A 319 5.77 -11.34 -22.14
CA ILE A 319 6.94 -12.18 -21.87
C ILE A 319 8.13 -11.34 -21.40
N ALA A 320 8.37 -10.17 -22.02
CA ALA A 320 9.44 -9.28 -21.61
C ALA A 320 9.26 -8.78 -20.17
N TYR A 321 8.03 -8.42 -19.77
CA TYR A 321 7.75 -8.04 -18.38
C TYR A 321 7.90 -9.21 -17.40
N LEU A 322 7.48 -10.42 -17.78
CA LEU A 322 7.71 -11.61 -16.97
C LEU A 322 9.22 -11.88 -16.77
N ALA A 323 10.00 -11.79 -17.85
CA ALA A 323 11.44 -12.00 -17.81
C ALA A 323 12.16 -10.93 -16.97
N ALA A 324 11.75 -9.66 -17.09
CA ALA A 324 12.36 -8.56 -16.36
C ALA A 324 11.98 -8.54 -14.87
N CYS A 325 10.75 -8.93 -14.51
CA CYS A 325 10.25 -8.84 -13.14
C CYS A 325 9.63 -10.17 -12.66
N PRO A 326 10.47 -11.20 -12.44
CA PRO A 326 9.99 -12.54 -12.09
C PRO A 326 9.49 -12.67 -10.65
N TYR A 327 9.89 -11.75 -9.78
CA TYR A 327 9.56 -11.79 -8.34
C TYR A 327 8.20 -11.17 -8.03
N ASN A 328 7.73 -11.44 -6.82
CA ASN A 328 6.40 -11.06 -6.34
C ASN A 328 6.44 -9.95 -5.29
N LYS A 329 5.30 -9.29 -5.10
CA LYS A 329 5.04 -8.44 -3.93
C LYS A 329 4.19 -9.19 -2.91
N VAL A 330 4.01 -8.59 -1.74
CA VAL A 330 3.23 -9.18 -0.64
C VAL A 330 1.81 -9.57 -1.07
N GLU A 331 1.20 -8.79 -1.94
CA GLU A 331 -0.19 -8.97 -2.31
C GLU A 331 -0.41 -10.12 -3.31
N GLU A 332 0.67 -10.59 -3.94
CA GLU A 332 0.73 -11.80 -4.77
C GLU A 332 1.04 -13.05 -3.95
N SER A 333 1.49 -12.87 -2.70
CA SER A 333 2.15 -13.92 -1.90
C SER A 333 1.27 -15.15 -1.78
N PHE A 334 0.01 -15.01 -1.32
CA PHE A 334 -0.87 -16.17 -1.19
C PHE A 334 -0.99 -16.96 -2.49
N GLY A 335 -1.31 -16.30 -3.60
CA GLY A 335 -1.55 -16.97 -4.87
C GLY A 335 -0.31 -17.70 -5.39
N LEU A 336 0.86 -17.13 -5.14
CA LEU A 336 2.13 -17.70 -5.53
C LEU A 336 2.54 -18.89 -4.64
N GLN A 337 2.48 -18.71 -3.32
CA GLN A 337 2.87 -19.75 -2.36
C GLN A 337 1.93 -20.95 -2.44
N ALA A 338 0.61 -20.72 -2.60
CA ALA A 338 -0.35 -21.79 -2.84
C ALA A 338 -0.02 -22.58 -4.13
N ALA A 339 0.40 -21.91 -5.21
CA ALA A 339 0.82 -22.60 -6.43
C ALA A 339 2.10 -23.42 -6.22
N HIS A 340 3.08 -22.88 -5.46
CA HIS A 340 4.25 -23.66 -5.05
C HIS A 340 3.84 -24.93 -4.28
N ASP A 341 3.00 -24.78 -3.28
CA ASP A 341 2.66 -25.89 -2.38
C ASP A 341 1.85 -26.98 -3.07
N LEU A 342 0.96 -26.60 -4.00
CA LEU A 342 0.27 -27.54 -4.89
C LEU A 342 1.24 -28.37 -5.74
N LEU A 343 2.34 -27.76 -6.22
CA LEU A 343 3.33 -28.41 -7.08
C LEU A 343 4.30 -29.30 -6.30
N TYR A 344 4.80 -28.82 -5.17
CA TYR A 344 5.87 -29.46 -4.41
C TYR A 344 5.38 -30.28 -3.21
N HIS A 345 4.41 -29.77 -2.43
CA HIS A 345 3.87 -30.47 -1.26
C HIS A 345 2.66 -31.36 -1.59
N ARG A 346 1.91 -31.05 -2.65
CA ARG A 346 0.81 -31.88 -3.17
C ARG A 346 -0.20 -32.24 -2.07
N SER A 347 -0.30 -33.50 -1.67
CA SER A 347 -1.22 -33.97 -0.63
C SER A 347 -0.77 -33.64 0.80
N ALA A 348 0.45 -33.16 1.01
CA ALA A 348 0.96 -32.76 2.32
C ALA A 348 0.43 -31.37 2.73
N ILE A 349 -0.90 -31.24 2.88
CA ILE A 349 -1.59 -29.97 3.15
C ILE A 349 -1.07 -29.28 4.41
N HIS A 350 -0.71 -30.06 5.44
CA HIS A 350 -0.15 -29.54 6.69
C HIS A 350 1.16 -28.74 6.51
N ALA A 351 1.86 -28.90 5.38
CA ALA A 351 3.11 -28.20 5.07
C ALA A 351 2.91 -26.92 4.22
N TYR A 352 1.66 -26.56 3.91
CA TYR A 352 1.37 -25.40 3.08
C TYR A 352 1.61 -24.08 3.84
N ASP A 353 2.10 -23.07 3.12
CA ASP A 353 2.53 -21.78 3.66
C ASP A 353 1.40 -21.05 4.39
N HIS A 354 0.15 -21.15 3.92
CA HIS A 354 -0.98 -20.44 4.52
C HIS A 354 -1.36 -20.96 5.91
N HIS A 355 -0.88 -22.13 6.34
CA HIS A 355 -1.05 -22.58 7.73
C HIS A 355 -0.04 -21.96 8.69
N GLU A 356 1.14 -21.58 8.19
CA GLU A 356 2.16 -20.87 8.96
C GLU A 356 1.96 -19.34 8.86
N PHE A 357 1.58 -18.87 7.66
CA PHE A 357 1.41 -17.47 7.29
C PHE A 357 0.11 -17.26 6.49
N PRO A 358 -1.07 -17.30 7.15
CA PRO A 358 -2.38 -17.19 6.49
C PRO A 358 -2.65 -15.83 5.83
N GLY A 359 -1.90 -14.80 6.22
CA GLY A 359 -2.22 -13.41 5.89
C GLY A 359 -3.43 -12.90 6.67
N VAL A 360 -3.85 -11.67 6.37
CA VAL A 360 -4.90 -10.96 7.12
C VAL A 360 -6.30 -11.50 6.82
N VAL A 361 -6.54 -11.82 5.55
CA VAL A 361 -7.81 -12.37 5.07
C VAL A 361 -7.53 -13.56 4.16
N PRO A 362 -8.37 -14.59 4.22
CA PRO A 362 -8.19 -15.75 3.38
C PRO A 362 -8.44 -15.44 1.91
N ARG A 363 -7.87 -16.28 1.04
CA ARG A 363 -7.96 -16.17 -0.41
C ARG A 363 -8.28 -17.55 -0.99
N THR A 364 -8.87 -17.56 -2.18
CA THR A 364 -9.28 -18.80 -2.83
C THR A 364 -8.11 -19.55 -3.48
N PHE A 365 -8.08 -20.87 -3.31
CA PHE A 365 -7.19 -21.82 -4.00
C PHE A 365 -7.58 -22.06 -5.46
N LEU A 366 -8.77 -21.65 -5.90
CA LEU A 366 -9.20 -21.83 -7.29
C LEU A 366 -8.25 -21.15 -8.28
N GLY A 367 -7.82 -19.92 -8.01
CA GLY A 367 -6.82 -19.23 -8.84
C GLY A 367 -5.51 -20.01 -8.93
N PRO A 368 -4.83 -20.29 -7.81
CA PRO A 368 -3.62 -21.12 -7.77
C PRO A 368 -3.75 -22.48 -8.45
N LEU A 369 -4.88 -23.18 -8.29
CA LEU A 369 -5.15 -24.46 -8.97
C LEU A 369 -5.15 -24.31 -10.49
N THR A 370 -5.75 -23.23 -11.02
CA THR A 370 -5.81 -23.01 -12.47
C THR A 370 -4.45 -22.82 -13.12
N ILE A 371 -3.42 -22.42 -12.36
CA ILE A 371 -2.05 -22.24 -12.86
C ILE A 371 -1.14 -23.40 -12.47
N ALA A 372 -1.28 -23.97 -11.26
CA ALA A 372 -0.45 -25.07 -10.81
C ALA A 372 -0.68 -26.36 -11.63
N LEU A 373 -1.94 -26.70 -11.92
CA LEU A 373 -2.27 -27.93 -12.65
C LEU A 373 -1.62 -27.99 -14.05
N PRO A 374 -1.77 -26.98 -14.93
CA PRO A 374 -1.07 -26.95 -16.22
C PRO A 374 0.45 -26.74 -16.09
N SER A 375 0.96 -26.16 -15.00
CA SER A 375 2.41 -26.05 -14.76
C SER A 375 3.05 -27.38 -14.33
N ALA A 376 2.30 -28.29 -13.70
CA ALA A 376 2.83 -29.49 -13.07
C ALA A 376 3.72 -30.38 -13.97
N PRO A 377 3.37 -30.66 -15.24
CA PRO A 377 4.22 -31.49 -16.10
C PRO A 377 5.60 -30.85 -16.35
N LEU A 378 5.63 -29.55 -16.64
CA LEU A 378 6.86 -28.84 -16.94
C LEU A 378 7.70 -28.62 -15.66
N VAL A 379 7.06 -28.32 -14.53
CA VAL A 379 7.76 -28.22 -13.24
C VAL A 379 8.30 -29.58 -12.80
N GLY A 380 7.58 -30.67 -13.07
CA GLY A 380 8.05 -32.03 -12.85
C GLY A 380 9.30 -32.36 -13.68
N LEU A 381 9.31 -31.98 -14.96
CA LEU A 381 10.47 -32.12 -15.84
C LEU A 381 11.66 -31.27 -15.34
N LEU A 382 11.42 -30.01 -14.98
CA LEU A 382 12.46 -29.13 -14.43
C LEU A 382 13.05 -29.69 -13.14
N SER A 383 12.22 -30.25 -12.26
CA SER A 383 12.68 -30.88 -11.02
C SER A 383 13.49 -32.15 -11.29
N ALA A 384 13.11 -32.94 -12.31
CA ALA A 384 13.87 -34.13 -12.73
C ALA A 384 15.24 -33.79 -13.34
N LEU A 385 15.38 -32.57 -13.88
CA LEU A 385 16.64 -32.03 -14.43
C LEU A 385 17.44 -31.24 -13.38
N ASP A 386 17.04 -31.27 -12.11
CA ASP A 386 17.64 -30.51 -11.01
C ASP A 386 17.73 -29.00 -11.30
N ALA A 387 16.75 -28.48 -12.05
CA ALA A 387 16.68 -27.05 -12.35
C ALA A 387 16.29 -26.26 -11.09
N PRO A 388 16.78 -25.02 -10.93
CA PRO A 388 16.45 -24.19 -9.77
C PRO A 388 14.95 -23.93 -9.71
N LYS A 389 14.38 -23.87 -8.50
CA LYS A 389 12.95 -23.57 -8.29
C LYS A 389 12.51 -22.22 -8.91
N LEU A 390 13.45 -21.30 -9.13
CA LEU A 390 13.20 -20.07 -9.89
C LEU A 390 12.68 -20.35 -11.32
N ALA A 391 13.10 -21.43 -11.97
CA ALA A 391 12.55 -21.84 -13.27
C ALA A 391 11.07 -22.23 -13.15
N ALA A 392 10.67 -22.88 -12.06
CA ALA A 392 9.26 -23.19 -11.80
C ALA A 392 8.42 -21.92 -11.57
N LEU A 393 8.98 -20.88 -10.94
CA LEU A 393 8.32 -19.57 -10.82
C LEU A 393 8.00 -18.96 -12.20
N TYR A 394 8.97 -18.99 -13.13
CA TYR A 394 8.75 -18.55 -14.51
C TYR A 394 7.65 -19.36 -15.21
N VAL A 395 7.60 -20.67 -15.00
CA VAL A 395 6.57 -21.53 -15.58
C VAL A 395 5.18 -21.17 -15.06
N VAL A 396 5.02 -21.07 -13.73
CA VAL A 396 3.73 -20.76 -13.10
C VAL A 396 3.20 -19.39 -13.56
N ARG A 397 4.06 -18.37 -13.53
CA ARG A 397 3.69 -17.03 -13.99
C ARG A 397 3.52 -16.96 -15.52
N GLY A 398 4.28 -17.75 -16.26
CA GLY A 398 4.19 -17.89 -17.72
C GLY A 398 2.86 -18.49 -18.16
N VAL A 399 2.33 -19.48 -17.43
CA VAL A 399 0.99 -20.02 -17.66
C VAL A 399 -0.06 -18.94 -17.44
N LEU A 400 0.01 -18.18 -16.34
CA LEU A 400 -0.95 -17.10 -16.08
C LEU A 400 -0.87 -16.00 -17.16
N ALA A 401 0.34 -15.63 -17.58
CA ALA A 401 0.57 -14.69 -18.66
C ALA A 401 -0.02 -15.19 -19.99
N LEU A 402 0.15 -16.47 -20.30
CA LEU A 402 -0.42 -17.10 -21.49
C LEU A 402 -1.95 -17.07 -21.44
N MET A 403 -2.57 -17.47 -20.33
CA MET A 403 -4.03 -17.43 -20.18
C MET A 403 -4.57 -16.00 -20.35
N SER A 404 -3.92 -15.02 -19.69
CA SER A 404 -4.32 -13.61 -19.76
C SER A 404 -4.16 -13.04 -21.17
N THR A 405 -3.04 -13.30 -21.84
CA THR A 405 -2.81 -12.82 -23.22
C THR A 405 -3.74 -13.51 -24.22
N LEU A 406 -4.06 -14.79 -24.05
CA LEU A 406 -5.08 -15.48 -24.86
C LEU A 406 -6.47 -14.85 -24.68
N ALA A 407 -6.85 -14.45 -23.45
CA ALA A 407 -8.08 -13.71 -23.20
C ALA A 407 -8.09 -12.34 -23.92
N LEU A 408 -6.97 -11.61 -23.86
CA LEU A 408 -6.82 -10.34 -24.57
C LEU A 408 -6.85 -10.50 -26.09
N ILE A 409 -6.30 -11.60 -26.62
CA ILE A 409 -6.39 -11.95 -28.05
C ILE A 409 -7.85 -12.14 -28.47
N GLN A 410 -8.72 -12.66 -27.60
CA GLN A 410 -10.16 -12.72 -27.91
C GLN A 410 -10.78 -11.31 -28.00
N VAL A 411 -10.35 -10.36 -27.17
CA VAL A 411 -10.78 -8.95 -27.26
C VAL A 411 -10.26 -8.30 -28.56
N LEU A 412 -9.01 -8.55 -28.92
CA LEU A 412 -8.42 -8.10 -30.20
C LEU A 412 -9.22 -8.64 -31.39
N ARG A 413 -9.51 -9.94 -31.42
CA ARG A 413 -10.30 -10.58 -32.48
C ARG A 413 -11.75 -10.08 -32.51
N ALA A 414 -12.38 -9.88 -31.35
CA ALA A 414 -13.70 -9.27 -31.26
C ALA A 414 -13.70 -7.85 -31.84
N THR A 415 -12.68 -7.06 -31.51
CA THR A 415 -12.48 -5.70 -32.02
C THR A 415 -12.30 -5.69 -33.52
N ARG A 416 -11.48 -6.60 -34.07
CA ARG A 416 -11.30 -6.76 -35.53
C ARG A 416 -12.63 -7.01 -36.24
N ARG A 417 -13.47 -7.87 -35.69
CA ARG A 417 -14.76 -8.25 -36.31
C ARG A 417 -15.78 -7.12 -36.25
N HIS A 418 -15.83 -6.35 -35.16
CA HIS A 418 -16.89 -5.35 -34.94
C HIS A 418 -16.52 -3.91 -35.30
N TYR A 419 -15.24 -3.55 -35.17
CA TYR A 419 -14.73 -2.20 -35.43
C TYR A 419 -13.74 -2.15 -36.61
N GLY A 420 -13.41 -3.30 -37.19
CA GLY A 420 -12.56 -3.42 -38.38
C GLY A 420 -11.07 -3.57 -38.08
N TYR A 421 -10.29 -3.77 -39.15
CA TYR A 421 -8.87 -4.11 -39.04
C TYR A 421 -8.01 -2.98 -38.47
N ASP A 422 -8.35 -1.72 -38.73
CA ASP A 422 -7.61 -0.57 -38.21
C ASP A 422 -7.75 -0.42 -36.69
N ALA A 423 -8.96 -0.64 -36.16
CA ALA A 423 -9.21 -0.65 -34.72
C ALA A 423 -8.46 -1.81 -34.03
N PHE A 424 -8.38 -2.96 -34.70
CA PHE A 424 -7.58 -4.08 -34.22
C PHE A 424 -6.08 -3.75 -34.13
N ARG A 425 -5.50 -3.09 -35.14
CA ARG A 425 -4.11 -2.63 -35.11
C ARG A 425 -3.89 -1.57 -34.03
N ALA A 426 -4.79 -0.60 -33.93
CA ALA A 426 -4.75 0.45 -32.92
C ALA A 426 -4.81 -0.13 -31.50
N LEU A 427 -5.67 -1.12 -31.25
CA LEU A 427 -5.80 -1.77 -29.95
C LEU A 427 -4.51 -2.49 -29.56
N SER A 428 -3.89 -3.19 -30.51
CA SER A 428 -2.59 -3.85 -30.30
C SER A 428 -1.51 -2.85 -29.91
N LEU A 429 -1.39 -1.74 -30.66
CA LEU A 429 -0.42 -0.67 -30.37
C LEU A 429 -0.67 -0.03 -29.02
N LEU A 430 -1.90 0.41 -28.73
CA LEU A 430 -2.25 1.05 -27.46
C LEU A 430 -1.91 0.15 -26.28
N THR A 431 -2.24 -1.15 -26.38
CA THR A 431 -1.97 -2.11 -25.30
C THR A 431 -0.47 -2.36 -25.11
N CYS A 432 0.32 -2.44 -26.20
CA CYS A 432 1.77 -2.59 -26.11
C CYS A 432 2.48 -1.34 -25.55
N THR A 433 1.88 -0.16 -25.70
CA THR A 433 2.41 1.11 -25.17
C THR A 433 1.88 1.45 -23.77
N GLN A 434 1.27 0.51 -23.07
CA GLN A 434 0.76 0.65 -21.71
C GLN A 434 1.42 -0.35 -20.77
N PHE A 435 2.03 0.15 -19.71
CA PHE A 435 2.69 -0.67 -18.71
C PHE A 435 1.74 -1.60 -17.94
N HIS A 436 0.69 -1.03 -17.33
CA HIS A 436 -0.02 -1.68 -16.22
C HIS A 436 -0.72 -2.99 -16.59
N TRP A 437 -1.52 -3.05 -17.65
CA TRP A 437 -2.28 -4.29 -17.92
C TRP A 437 -1.36 -5.48 -18.26
N LEU A 438 -0.40 -5.29 -19.17
CA LEU A 438 0.53 -6.35 -19.58
C LEU A 438 1.55 -6.69 -18.49
N PHE A 439 1.97 -5.74 -17.66
CA PHE A 439 2.83 -6.03 -16.52
C PHE A 439 2.13 -6.93 -15.49
N TYR A 440 0.87 -6.65 -15.18
CA TYR A 440 0.10 -7.40 -14.18
C TYR A 440 -0.38 -8.78 -14.68
N CYS A 441 -0.41 -9.01 -16.00
CA CYS A 441 -1.00 -10.24 -16.57
C CYS A 441 -0.29 -11.55 -16.18
N SER A 442 0.92 -11.48 -15.63
CA SER A 442 1.69 -12.64 -15.13
C SER A 442 1.72 -12.75 -13.60
N ARG A 443 1.09 -11.80 -12.89
CA ARG A 443 1.18 -11.63 -11.44
C ARG A 443 0.05 -12.36 -10.75
N THR A 444 0.34 -13.17 -9.73
CA THR A 444 -0.62 -14.09 -9.07
C THR A 444 -1.55 -13.39 -8.08
N LEU A 445 -2.10 -12.24 -8.49
CA LEU A 445 -3.04 -11.44 -7.71
C LEU A 445 -4.47 -12.00 -7.88
N PRO A 446 -5.32 -11.95 -6.84
CA PRO A 446 -6.76 -12.14 -7.00
C PRO A 446 -7.34 -11.26 -8.11
N ASN A 447 -6.84 -10.02 -8.22
CA ASN A 447 -7.25 -9.10 -9.28
C ASN A 447 -6.83 -9.56 -10.68
N THR A 448 -5.70 -10.26 -10.85
CA THR A 448 -5.29 -10.79 -12.15
C THR A 448 -6.20 -11.95 -12.58
N PHE A 449 -6.51 -12.88 -11.66
CA PHE A 449 -7.46 -13.96 -11.94
C PHE A 449 -8.86 -13.43 -12.27
N ALA A 450 -9.32 -12.41 -11.55
CA ALA A 450 -10.55 -11.70 -11.89
C ALA A 450 -10.46 -11.03 -13.27
N SER A 451 -9.35 -10.33 -13.56
CA SER A 451 -9.13 -9.62 -14.83
C SER A 451 -9.09 -10.56 -16.03
N LEU A 452 -8.59 -11.80 -15.88
CA LEU A 452 -8.69 -12.84 -16.91
C LEU A 452 -10.14 -13.05 -17.35
N LEU A 453 -11.05 -13.28 -16.39
CA LEU A 453 -12.47 -13.53 -16.64
C LEU A 453 -13.18 -12.27 -17.16
N VAL A 454 -12.86 -11.09 -16.63
CA VAL A 454 -13.41 -9.81 -17.13
C VAL A 454 -12.97 -9.53 -18.56
N THR A 455 -11.73 -9.84 -18.92
CA THR A 455 -11.20 -9.65 -20.29
C THR A 455 -11.91 -10.60 -21.27
N LEU A 456 -12.09 -11.88 -20.90
CA LEU A 456 -12.90 -12.81 -21.68
C LEU A 456 -14.36 -12.32 -21.80
N SER A 457 -14.93 -11.83 -20.71
CA SER A 457 -16.29 -11.28 -20.69
C SER A 457 -16.43 -10.08 -21.62
N THR A 458 -15.41 -9.22 -21.68
CA THR A 458 -15.34 -8.07 -22.59
C THR A 458 -15.39 -8.52 -24.06
N ALA A 459 -14.67 -9.58 -24.42
CA ALA A 459 -14.75 -10.13 -25.77
C ALA A 459 -16.16 -10.66 -26.10
N ARG A 460 -16.81 -11.36 -25.15
CA ARG A 460 -18.19 -11.86 -25.29
C ARG A 460 -19.21 -10.73 -25.38
N TRP A 461 -18.99 -9.66 -24.63
CA TRP A 461 -19.84 -8.48 -24.62
C TRP A 461 -19.79 -7.77 -25.98
N ILE A 462 -18.59 -7.59 -26.53
CA ILE A 462 -18.41 -7.05 -27.89
C ILE A 462 -19.09 -7.95 -28.93
N HIS A 463 -19.04 -9.27 -28.75
CA HIS A 463 -19.77 -10.22 -29.59
C HIS A 463 -21.31 -10.18 -29.44
N GLY A 464 -21.84 -9.51 -28.42
CA GLY A 464 -23.26 -9.49 -28.10
C GLY A 464 -23.75 -10.74 -27.37
N ASP A 465 -22.85 -11.59 -26.88
CA ASP A 465 -23.17 -12.81 -26.13
C ASP A 465 -23.42 -12.47 -24.64
N VAL A 466 -24.65 -12.06 -24.35
CA VAL A 466 -25.07 -11.59 -23.02
C VAL A 466 -24.91 -12.66 -21.95
N GLU A 467 -25.31 -13.90 -22.25
CA GLU A 467 -25.29 -14.98 -21.29
C GLU A 467 -23.85 -15.31 -20.85
N SER A 468 -22.93 -15.47 -21.79
CA SER A 468 -21.52 -15.73 -21.46
C SER A 468 -20.87 -14.54 -20.75
N THR A 469 -21.20 -13.30 -21.14
CA THR A 469 -20.70 -12.09 -20.48
C THR A 469 -21.07 -12.08 -19.00
N LEU A 470 -22.35 -12.28 -18.68
CA LEU A 470 -22.84 -12.25 -17.31
C LEU A 470 -22.36 -13.47 -16.51
N LYS A 471 -22.27 -14.67 -17.11
CA LYS A 471 -21.70 -15.85 -16.45
C LYS A 471 -20.27 -15.61 -15.99
N LEU A 472 -19.40 -15.17 -16.90
CA LEU A 472 -17.98 -14.93 -16.60
C LEU A 472 -17.80 -13.88 -15.51
N LEU A 473 -18.57 -12.78 -15.55
CA LEU A 473 -18.50 -11.75 -14.51
C LEU A 473 -19.06 -12.23 -13.18
N THR A 474 -20.12 -13.03 -13.17
CA THR A 474 -20.69 -13.62 -11.94
C THR A 474 -19.69 -14.57 -11.29
N VAL A 475 -19.04 -15.44 -12.08
CA VAL A 475 -17.96 -16.33 -11.61
C VAL A 475 -16.82 -15.51 -11.01
N ALA A 476 -16.36 -14.46 -11.71
CA ALA A 476 -15.30 -13.58 -11.22
C ALA A 476 -15.69 -12.85 -9.92
N THR A 477 -16.95 -12.42 -9.81
CA THR A 477 -17.48 -11.72 -8.64
C THR A 477 -17.54 -12.63 -7.42
N VAL A 478 -18.07 -13.84 -7.58
CA VAL A 478 -18.26 -14.78 -6.47
C VAL A 478 -16.93 -15.40 -6.03
N ILE A 479 -16.04 -15.76 -6.95
CA ILE A 479 -14.83 -16.53 -6.62
C ILE A 479 -13.65 -15.61 -6.32
N CYS A 480 -13.47 -14.56 -7.11
CA CYS A 480 -12.22 -13.79 -7.07
C CYS A 480 -12.36 -12.48 -6.31
N ARG A 481 -13.40 -11.69 -6.62
CA ARG A 481 -13.47 -10.25 -6.28
C ARG A 481 -14.91 -9.73 -6.25
N ALA A 482 -15.49 -9.60 -5.05
CA ALA A 482 -16.90 -9.22 -4.85
C ALA A 482 -17.24 -7.82 -5.37
N GLU A 483 -16.27 -6.90 -5.46
CA GLU A 483 -16.52 -5.56 -5.99
C GLU A 483 -16.91 -5.55 -7.47
N LEU A 484 -16.64 -6.63 -8.21
CA LEU A 484 -17.07 -6.75 -9.60
C LEU A 484 -18.60 -6.73 -9.75
N ILE A 485 -19.36 -6.86 -8.67
CA ILE A 485 -20.80 -6.59 -8.67
C ILE A 485 -21.11 -5.18 -9.20
N LEU A 486 -20.23 -4.21 -8.96
CA LEU A 486 -20.34 -2.83 -9.44
C LEU A 486 -20.14 -2.72 -10.96
N LEU A 487 -19.58 -3.75 -11.61
CA LEU A 487 -19.51 -3.87 -13.06
C LEU A 487 -20.67 -4.73 -13.62
N VAL A 488 -21.05 -5.79 -12.90
CA VAL A 488 -22.16 -6.68 -13.27
C VAL A 488 -23.49 -5.95 -13.28
N ALA A 489 -23.82 -5.21 -12.21
CA ALA A 489 -25.10 -4.54 -12.04
C ALA A 489 -25.43 -3.57 -13.20
N PRO A 490 -24.57 -2.59 -13.55
CA PRO A 490 -24.86 -1.69 -14.66
C PRO A 490 -24.89 -2.40 -16.02
N LEU A 491 -24.11 -3.45 -16.24
CA LEU A 491 -24.19 -4.25 -17.47
C LEU A 491 -25.51 -5.02 -17.56
N ALA A 492 -25.95 -5.63 -16.47
CA ALA A 492 -27.22 -6.35 -16.40
C ALA A 492 -28.39 -5.40 -16.65
N LEU A 493 -28.39 -4.23 -16.02
CA LEU A 493 -29.39 -3.17 -16.25
C LEU A 493 -29.37 -2.68 -17.70
N LEU A 494 -28.19 -2.49 -18.29
CA LEU A 494 -28.06 -2.14 -19.70
C LEU A 494 -28.65 -3.21 -20.63
N PHE A 495 -28.40 -4.50 -20.35
CA PHE A 495 -28.96 -5.59 -21.16
C PHE A 495 -30.46 -5.75 -20.98
N LEU A 496 -30.99 -5.46 -19.78
CA LEU A 496 -32.42 -5.45 -19.53
C LEU A 496 -33.10 -4.28 -20.25
N SER A 497 -32.55 -3.06 -20.14
CA SER A 497 -33.11 -1.85 -20.78
C SER A 497 -33.05 -1.93 -22.30
N THR A 498 -32.00 -2.55 -22.85
CA THR A 498 -31.88 -2.81 -24.29
C THR A 498 -32.60 -4.08 -24.76
N ARG A 499 -33.39 -4.72 -23.88
CA ARG A 499 -34.18 -5.94 -24.15
C ARG A 499 -33.36 -7.10 -24.73
N ARG A 500 -32.07 -7.20 -24.38
CA ARG A 500 -31.20 -8.31 -24.79
C ARG A 500 -31.31 -9.53 -23.89
N ILE A 501 -31.86 -9.37 -22.69
CA ILE A 501 -32.24 -10.45 -21.77
C ILE A 501 -33.48 -10.03 -20.99
N GLY A 502 -34.41 -10.96 -20.76
CA GLY A 502 -35.58 -10.71 -19.91
C GLY A 502 -35.24 -10.81 -18.42
N PHE A 503 -36.09 -10.25 -17.55
CA PHE A 503 -35.87 -10.24 -16.10
C PHE A 503 -35.76 -11.66 -15.50
N LEU A 504 -36.71 -12.55 -15.78
CA LEU A 504 -36.66 -13.92 -15.23
C LEU A 504 -35.43 -14.71 -15.71
N PRO A 505 -35.07 -14.73 -17.01
CA PRO A 505 -33.82 -15.33 -17.47
C PRO A 505 -32.58 -14.75 -16.80
N LEU A 506 -32.52 -13.43 -16.58
CA LEU A 506 -31.41 -12.77 -15.89
C LEU A 506 -31.27 -13.25 -14.44
N VAL A 507 -32.37 -13.30 -13.69
CA VAL A 507 -32.39 -13.78 -12.30
C VAL A 507 -31.98 -15.26 -12.25
N LYS A 508 -32.54 -16.12 -13.11
CA LYS A 508 -32.17 -17.54 -13.19
C LYS A 508 -30.70 -17.72 -13.52
N LEU A 509 -30.16 -16.93 -14.45
CA LEU A 509 -28.74 -16.96 -14.82
C LEU A 509 -27.84 -16.58 -13.65
N GLY A 510 -28.17 -15.49 -12.96
CA GLY A 510 -27.44 -14.99 -11.79
C GLY A 510 -27.43 -16.00 -10.65
N ILE A 511 -28.60 -16.53 -10.26
CA ILE A 511 -28.73 -17.52 -9.18
C ILE A 511 -28.01 -18.82 -9.54
N SER A 512 -28.25 -19.38 -10.73
CA SER A 512 -27.64 -20.67 -11.11
C SER A 512 -26.12 -20.58 -11.20
N THR A 513 -25.59 -19.53 -11.81
CA THR A 513 -24.14 -19.33 -11.94
C THR A 513 -23.50 -18.95 -10.61
N GLY A 514 -24.16 -18.09 -9.83
CA GLY A 514 -23.70 -17.68 -8.51
C GLY A 514 -23.64 -18.85 -7.53
N LEU A 515 -24.68 -19.67 -7.48
CA LEU A 515 -24.73 -20.86 -6.62
C LEU A 515 -23.69 -21.90 -7.04
N ALA A 516 -23.54 -22.18 -8.33
CA ALA A 516 -22.51 -23.10 -8.82
C ALA A 516 -21.10 -22.62 -8.47
N SER A 517 -20.84 -21.31 -8.61
CA SER A 517 -19.55 -20.69 -8.25
C SER A 517 -19.31 -20.75 -6.74
N LEU A 518 -20.34 -20.48 -5.94
CA LEU A 518 -20.28 -20.52 -4.48
C LEU A 518 -20.00 -21.94 -3.97
N ILE A 519 -20.69 -22.95 -4.52
CA ILE A 519 -20.45 -24.37 -4.18
C ILE A 519 -19.00 -24.74 -4.51
N ALA A 520 -18.48 -24.32 -5.66
CA ALA A 520 -17.11 -24.63 -6.07
C ALA A 520 -16.06 -24.02 -5.13
N THR A 521 -16.15 -22.71 -4.81
CA THR A 521 -15.20 -22.06 -3.90
C THR A 521 -15.34 -22.61 -2.49
N VAL A 522 -16.54 -22.78 -1.95
CA VAL A 522 -16.73 -23.32 -0.59
C VAL A 522 -16.17 -24.74 -0.49
N ALA A 523 -16.43 -25.62 -1.46
CA ALA A 523 -15.94 -27.00 -1.41
C ALA A 523 -14.41 -27.07 -1.47
N ILE A 524 -13.79 -26.34 -2.40
CA ILE A 524 -12.33 -26.37 -2.59
C ILE A 524 -11.62 -25.65 -1.45
N ASP A 525 -12.06 -24.46 -1.10
CA ASP A 525 -11.39 -23.64 -0.12
C ASP A 525 -11.54 -24.21 1.29
N SER A 526 -12.70 -24.78 1.62
CA SER A 526 -12.87 -25.45 2.92
C SER A 526 -11.94 -26.64 3.10
N PHE A 527 -11.61 -27.34 2.01
CA PHE A 527 -10.65 -28.45 2.03
C PHE A 527 -9.22 -27.95 2.33
N PHE A 528 -8.74 -26.94 1.60
CA PHE A 528 -7.36 -26.44 1.80
C PHE A 528 -7.18 -25.63 3.09
N TRP A 529 -8.19 -24.89 3.50
CA TRP A 529 -8.17 -24.13 4.76
C TRP A 529 -8.52 -24.97 5.99
N ARG A 530 -8.94 -26.22 5.79
CA ARG A 530 -9.31 -27.19 6.85
C ARG A 530 -10.42 -26.70 7.79
N ARG A 531 -11.28 -25.80 7.29
CA ARG A 531 -12.47 -25.29 7.98
C ARG A 531 -13.52 -24.89 6.96
N PHE A 532 -14.80 -25.00 7.30
CA PHE A 532 -15.87 -24.51 6.43
C PHE A 532 -15.72 -23.00 6.23
N MET A 533 -15.61 -22.55 4.98
CA MET A 533 -15.48 -21.13 4.69
C MET A 533 -15.78 -20.75 3.24
N TYR A 534 -16.05 -19.45 3.07
CA TYR A 534 -16.13 -18.77 1.79
C TYR A 534 -15.14 -17.58 1.81
N PRO A 535 -13.96 -17.69 1.13
CA PRO A 535 -12.91 -16.68 1.26
C PRO A 535 -13.36 -15.26 0.90
N GLU A 536 -14.03 -15.08 -0.24
CA GLU A 536 -14.45 -13.74 -0.67
C GLU A 536 -15.60 -13.20 0.20
N GLY A 537 -16.41 -14.07 0.82
CA GLY A 537 -17.38 -13.68 1.84
C GLY A 537 -16.73 -13.12 3.11
N GLU A 538 -15.65 -13.75 3.58
CA GLU A 538 -14.87 -13.23 4.73
C GLU A 538 -14.14 -11.92 4.37
N VAL A 539 -13.62 -11.80 3.15
CA VAL A 539 -13.04 -10.54 2.64
C VAL A 539 -14.08 -9.43 2.59
N LEU A 540 -15.30 -9.75 2.13
CA LEU A 540 -16.40 -8.79 2.11
C LEU A 540 -16.73 -8.35 3.53
N PHE A 541 -16.94 -9.28 4.46
CA PHE A 541 -17.22 -8.98 5.87
C PHE A 541 -16.13 -8.12 6.52
N PHE A 542 -14.87 -8.48 6.31
CA PHE A 542 -13.72 -7.72 6.82
C PHE A 542 -13.70 -6.27 6.32
N ASN A 543 -14.00 -6.05 5.04
CA ASN A 543 -13.93 -4.73 4.44
C ASN A 543 -15.19 -3.87 4.67
N THR A 544 -16.38 -4.47 4.64
CA THR A 544 -17.64 -3.71 4.70
C THR A 544 -18.22 -3.63 6.10
N VAL A 545 -18.15 -4.71 6.89
CA VAL A 545 -18.73 -4.76 8.23
C VAL A 545 -17.73 -4.29 9.28
N LEU A 546 -16.48 -4.74 9.19
CA LEU A 546 -15.43 -4.34 10.15
C LEU A 546 -14.73 -3.03 9.75
N ASN A 547 -14.94 -2.54 8.52
CA ASN A 547 -14.33 -1.32 7.97
C ASN A 547 -12.79 -1.25 8.10
N LYS A 548 -12.11 -2.39 8.14
CA LYS A 548 -10.65 -2.46 8.38
C LYS A 548 -9.81 -2.11 7.15
N SER A 549 -10.43 -1.89 6.00
CA SER A 549 -9.71 -1.53 4.77
C SER A 549 -8.94 -0.21 4.89
N SER A 550 -9.40 0.73 5.74
CA SER A 550 -8.73 2.01 5.97
C SER A 550 -7.40 1.90 6.72
N GLU A 551 -7.16 0.79 7.45
CA GLU A 551 -5.88 0.53 8.14
C GLU A 551 -4.71 0.40 7.16
N TYR A 552 -4.98 0.17 5.87
CA TYR A 552 -3.99 0.05 4.80
C TYR A 552 -3.76 1.37 4.04
N GLY A 553 -4.12 2.50 4.66
CA GLY A 553 -4.01 3.84 4.10
C GLY A 553 -5.22 4.25 3.27
N THR A 554 -5.48 5.55 3.22
CA THR A 554 -6.62 6.13 2.50
C THR A 554 -6.16 7.10 1.41
N SER A 555 -7.03 7.35 0.43
CA SER A 555 -6.78 8.31 -0.62
C SER A 555 -8.06 9.08 -0.96
N PRO A 556 -7.97 10.35 -1.43
CA PRO A 556 -9.13 11.15 -1.80
C PRO A 556 -10.04 10.43 -2.81
N TYR A 557 -11.35 10.73 -2.79
CA TYR A 557 -12.32 10.07 -3.68
C TYR A 557 -11.92 10.19 -5.15
N HIS A 558 -11.40 11.34 -5.59
CA HIS A 558 -11.01 11.58 -6.99
C HIS A 558 -9.71 10.87 -7.42
N TRP A 559 -8.98 10.20 -6.51
CA TRP A 559 -7.65 9.64 -6.78
C TRP A 559 -7.62 8.67 -7.97
N TYR A 560 -8.67 7.87 -8.16
CA TYR A 560 -8.75 6.98 -9.32
C TYR A 560 -8.77 7.74 -10.64
N PHE A 561 -9.46 8.88 -10.71
CA PHE A 561 -9.55 9.71 -11.92
C PHE A 561 -8.33 10.61 -12.10
N THR A 562 -7.74 11.12 -11.02
CA THR A 562 -6.60 12.05 -11.12
C THR A 562 -5.24 11.34 -11.16
N SER A 563 -5.14 10.10 -10.71
CA SER A 563 -3.86 9.38 -10.61
C SER A 563 -3.87 8.00 -11.25
N ALA A 564 -4.82 7.12 -10.90
CA ALA A 564 -4.75 5.71 -11.31
C ALA A 564 -5.09 5.50 -12.79
N LEU A 565 -6.24 5.99 -13.25
CA LEU A 565 -6.69 5.86 -14.64
C LEU A 565 -5.72 6.52 -15.64
N PRO A 566 -5.22 7.75 -15.40
CA PRO A 566 -4.22 8.36 -16.27
C PRO A 566 -2.97 7.48 -16.40
N ARG A 567 -2.46 6.90 -15.30
CA ARG A 567 -1.29 6.01 -15.32
C ARG A 567 -1.57 4.65 -15.97
N ALA A 568 -2.76 4.09 -15.74
CA ALA A 568 -3.13 2.75 -16.22
C ALA A 568 -3.43 2.72 -17.72
N ALA A 569 -4.11 3.76 -18.24
CA ALA A 569 -4.65 3.78 -19.59
C ALA A 569 -4.02 4.83 -20.52
N LEU A 570 -3.24 5.80 -20.00
CA LEU A 570 -2.48 6.76 -20.79
C LEU A 570 -3.31 7.39 -21.94
N LEU A 571 -2.82 7.31 -23.18
CA LEU A 571 -3.48 7.85 -24.38
C LEU A 571 -4.90 7.29 -24.60
N SER A 572 -5.24 6.12 -24.05
CA SER A 572 -6.57 5.55 -24.19
C SER A 572 -7.65 6.36 -23.50
N ILE A 573 -7.36 7.13 -22.44
CA ILE A 573 -8.39 7.93 -21.75
C ILE A 573 -8.98 9.02 -22.66
N PRO A 574 -8.20 9.96 -23.22
CA PRO A 574 -8.75 10.99 -24.10
C PRO A 574 -9.37 10.39 -25.37
N LEU A 575 -8.81 9.30 -25.91
CA LEU A 575 -9.38 8.61 -27.08
C LEU A 575 -10.69 7.88 -26.76
N ALA A 576 -10.81 7.26 -25.59
CA ALA A 576 -12.05 6.65 -25.13
C ALA A 576 -13.14 7.73 -24.92
N ALA A 577 -12.80 8.89 -24.37
CA ALA A 577 -13.72 10.01 -24.27
C ALA A 577 -14.20 10.47 -25.68
N LEU A 578 -13.30 10.58 -26.65
CA LEU A 578 -13.65 10.90 -28.04
C LEU A 578 -14.61 9.86 -28.66
N SER A 579 -14.49 8.59 -28.27
CA SER A 579 -15.38 7.52 -28.73
C SER A 579 -16.84 7.74 -28.33
N LEU A 580 -17.11 8.41 -27.19
CA LEU A 580 -18.47 8.69 -26.73
C LEU A 580 -19.26 9.50 -27.78
N ARG A 581 -18.60 10.46 -28.42
CA ARG A 581 -19.19 11.28 -29.49
C ARG A 581 -19.10 10.58 -30.85
N THR A 582 -17.95 9.98 -31.16
CA THR A 582 -17.62 9.57 -32.53
C THR A 582 -18.01 8.13 -32.87
N VAL A 583 -18.12 7.24 -31.89
CA VAL A 583 -18.39 5.80 -32.10
C VAL A 583 -19.53 5.34 -31.18
N PRO A 584 -20.80 5.54 -31.57
CA PRO A 584 -21.95 5.22 -30.72
C PRO A 584 -21.98 3.79 -30.18
N ARG A 585 -21.54 2.81 -31.00
CA ARG A 585 -21.47 1.39 -30.62
C ARG A 585 -20.46 1.10 -29.51
N ALA A 586 -19.48 1.98 -29.29
CA ALA A 586 -18.46 1.84 -28.24
C ALA A 586 -18.81 2.57 -26.94
N ARG A 587 -19.90 3.37 -26.89
CA ARG A 587 -20.26 4.19 -25.72
C ARG A 587 -20.35 3.39 -24.43
N ALA A 588 -20.99 2.23 -24.50
CA ALA A 588 -21.18 1.37 -23.34
C ALA A 588 -19.85 0.86 -22.78
N LEU A 589 -18.84 0.63 -23.63
CA LEU A 589 -17.47 0.23 -23.25
C LEU A 589 -16.70 1.33 -22.50
N VAL A 590 -17.26 2.55 -22.42
CA VAL A 590 -16.70 3.67 -21.67
C VAL A 590 -17.55 3.98 -20.44
N ILE A 591 -18.87 4.10 -20.63
CA ILE A 591 -19.79 4.50 -19.57
C ILE A 591 -19.80 3.47 -18.44
N VAL A 592 -19.94 2.18 -18.75
CA VAL A 592 -20.05 1.15 -17.70
C VAL A 592 -18.76 1.02 -16.89
N PRO A 593 -17.55 0.94 -17.51
CA PRO A 593 -16.33 0.90 -16.72
C PRO A 593 -16.05 2.18 -15.92
N LEU A 594 -16.40 3.36 -16.43
CA LEU A 594 -16.25 4.61 -15.65
C LEU A 594 -17.24 4.71 -14.50
N LEU A 595 -18.47 4.18 -14.65
CA LEU A 595 -19.43 4.08 -13.55
C LEU A 595 -18.91 3.16 -12.44
N PHE A 596 -18.34 2.01 -12.81
CA PHE A 596 -17.64 1.14 -11.85
C PHE A 596 -16.58 1.91 -11.08
N VAL A 597 -15.69 2.64 -11.76
CA VAL A 597 -14.63 3.43 -11.10
C VAL A 597 -15.23 4.54 -10.23
N ALA A 598 -16.29 5.22 -10.67
CA ALA A 598 -16.94 6.29 -9.91
C ALA A 598 -17.54 5.79 -8.60
N VAL A 599 -18.26 4.67 -8.61
CA VAL A 599 -18.84 4.10 -7.39
C VAL A 599 -17.74 3.52 -6.49
N TYR A 600 -16.77 2.82 -7.07
CA TYR A 600 -15.66 2.24 -6.30
C TYR A 600 -14.76 3.31 -5.65
N SER A 601 -14.74 4.53 -6.20
CA SER A 601 -14.00 5.67 -5.66
C SER A 601 -14.49 6.18 -4.31
N ILE A 602 -15.68 5.78 -3.88
CA ILE A 602 -16.25 6.11 -2.57
C ILE A 602 -15.45 5.42 -1.45
N LEU A 603 -14.86 4.25 -1.72
CA LEU A 603 -14.12 3.51 -0.70
C LEU A 603 -12.84 4.25 -0.28
N PRO A 604 -12.53 4.37 1.03
CA PRO A 604 -11.36 5.12 1.51
C PRO A 604 -10.04 4.56 0.99
N HIS A 605 -9.86 3.24 1.04
CA HIS A 605 -8.66 2.56 0.58
C HIS A 605 -8.70 2.35 -0.93
N LYS A 606 -7.61 2.73 -1.62
CA LYS A 606 -7.54 2.73 -3.08
C LYS A 606 -6.20 2.19 -3.55
N GLU A 607 -6.26 1.29 -4.52
CA GLU A 607 -5.09 0.80 -5.25
C GLU A 607 -5.40 0.68 -6.74
N LEU A 608 -4.38 0.91 -7.58
CA LEU A 608 -4.52 0.86 -9.04
C LEU A 608 -4.98 -0.52 -9.53
N ARG A 609 -4.50 -1.60 -8.89
CA ARG A 609 -4.85 -2.98 -9.28
C ARG A 609 -6.34 -3.30 -9.15
N PHE A 610 -7.08 -2.58 -8.30
CA PHE A 610 -8.52 -2.78 -8.10
C PHE A 610 -9.36 -2.31 -9.29
N ILE A 611 -8.79 -1.50 -10.20
CA ILE A 611 -9.51 -0.98 -11.36
C ILE A 611 -8.95 -1.49 -12.70
N LEU A 612 -7.96 -2.40 -12.69
CA LEU A 612 -7.35 -2.90 -13.94
C LEU A 612 -8.34 -3.54 -14.91
N TYR A 613 -9.48 -4.01 -14.40
CA TYR A 613 -10.61 -4.55 -15.16
C TYR A 613 -11.12 -3.62 -16.26
N VAL A 614 -11.03 -2.31 -16.06
CA VAL A 614 -11.59 -1.33 -16.97
C VAL A 614 -10.68 -1.03 -18.16
N VAL A 615 -9.40 -1.39 -18.09
CA VAL A 615 -8.41 -1.04 -19.11
C VAL A 615 -8.75 -1.68 -20.47
N PRO A 616 -9.05 -2.99 -20.59
CA PRO A 616 -9.40 -3.59 -21.88
C PRO A 616 -10.62 -2.94 -22.58
N PRO A 617 -11.81 -2.76 -21.95
CA PRO A 617 -12.93 -2.13 -22.62
C PRO A 617 -12.67 -0.66 -23.00
N LEU A 618 -11.97 0.11 -22.14
CA LEU A 618 -11.56 1.48 -22.47
C LEU A 618 -10.61 1.52 -23.68
N ASN A 619 -9.65 0.59 -23.74
CA ASN A 619 -8.73 0.49 -24.88
C ASN A 619 -9.45 0.13 -26.18
N VAL A 620 -10.49 -0.72 -26.14
CA VAL A 620 -11.29 -1.04 -27.33
C VAL A 620 -12.00 0.21 -27.85
N ALA A 621 -12.60 0.99 -26.94
CA ALA A 621 -13.29 2.23 -27.30
C ALA A 621 -12.31 3.27 -27.88
N ALA A 622 -11.15 3.43 -27.24
CA ALA A 622 -10.05 4.27 -27.71
C ALA A 622 -9.56 3.86 -29.10
N ALA A 623 -9.35 2.56 -29.33
CA ALA A 623 -8.89 2.03 -30.60
C ALA A 623 -9.92 2.24 -31.71
N ALA A 624 -11.21 2.10 -31.41
CA ALA A 624 -12.29 2.38 -32.37
C ALA A 624 -12.34 3.87 -32.75
N ALA A 625 -12.19 4.78 -31.78
CA ALA A 625 -12.10 6.21 -32.04
C ALA A 625 -10.85 6.55 -32.88
N LEU A 626 -9.70 5.97 -32.53
CA LEU A 626 -8.44 6.18 -33.25
C LEU A 626 -8.54 5.71 -34.70
N ALA A 627 -9.12 4.54 -34.94
CA ALA A 627 -9.34 4.00 -36.28
C ALA A 627 -10.29 4.89 -37.10
N LYS A 628 -11.34 5.43 -36.47
CA LYS A 628 -12.26 6.36 -37.13
C LYS A 628 -11.57 7.69 -37.45
N LEU A 629 -10.79 8.23 -36.53
CA LEU A 629 -10.01 9.45 -36.74
C LEU A 629 -9.02 9.27 -37.90
N TYR A 630 -8.28 8.16 -37.91
CA TYR A 630 -7.32 7.85 -38.96
C TYR A 630 -7.96 7.72 -40.35
N LYS A 631 -9.16 7.13 -40.45
CA LYS A 631 -9.93 7.03 -41.70
C LYS A 631 -10.60 8.33 -42.13
N GLY A 632 -11.01 9.16 -41.16
CA GLY A 632 -11.62 10.46 -41.40
C GLY A 632 -10.62 11.49 -41.96
N LEU A 633 -9.31 11.23 -41.83
CA LEU A 633 -8.27 11.99 -42.52
C LEU A 633 -8.32 11.63 -44.02
N PRO A 634 -8.60 12.59 -44.91
CA PRO A 634 -8.79 12.30 -46.33
C PRO A 634 -7.55 11.65 -46.96
N ALA A 635 -7.76 10.55 -47.67
CA ALA A 635 -6.70 9.77 -48.32
C ALA A 635 -6.14 10.45 -49.58
N SER A 636 -6.89 11.38 -50.19
CA SER A 636 -6.51 12.03 -51.45
C SER A 636 -5.81 13.37 -51.21
N GLN A 637 -4.48 13.37 -51.43
CA GLN A 637 -3.67 14.59 -51.51
C GLN A 637 -4.20 15.56 -52.59
N LYS A 638 -4.86 15.07 -53.66
CA LYS A 638 -5.21 15.88 -54.84
C LYS A 638 -6.39 16.84 -54.64
N SER A 639 -7.29 16.63 -53.67
CA SER A 639 -8.49 17.48 -53.49
C SER A 639 -8.39 18.50 -52.36
N GLN A 640 -7.26 18.58 -51.66
CA GLN A 640 -7.06 19.52 -50.55
C GLN A 640 -6.05 20.61 -50.93
N GLY A 641 -6.38 21.86 -50.58
CA GLY A 641 -5.41 22.96 -50.56
C GLY A 641 -4.26 22.68 -49.60
N LEU A 642 -3.16 23.45 -49.73
CA LEU A 642 -1.93 23.29 -48.94
C LEU A 642 -2.20 23.18 -47.43
N THR A 643 -3.08 24.04 -46.90
CA THR A 643 -3.45 24.08 -45.47
C THR A 643 -4.07 22.77 -44.97
N GLY A 644 -4.94 22.14 -45.77
CA GLY A 644 -5.57 20.86 -45.40
C GLY A 644 -4.56 19.72 -45.34
N ARG A 645 -3.61 19.69 -46.28
CA ARG A 645 -2.52 18.70 -46.30
C ARG A 645 -1.62 18.85 -45.07
N VAL A 646 -1.25 20.08 -44.71
CA VAL A 646 -0.44 20.36 -43.52
C VAL A 646 -1.14 19.90 -42.24
N LEU A 647 -2.44 20.20 -42.09
CA LEU A 647 -3.20 19.82 -40.89
C LEU A 647 -3.29 18.30 -40.69
N VAL A 648 -3.49 17.53 -41.77
CA VAL A 648 -3.53 16.06 -41.72
C VAL A 648 -2.17 15.47 -41.31
N VAL A 649 -1.07 16.02 -41.84
CA VAL A 649 0.29 15.59 -41.49
C VAL A 649 0.57 15.90 -40.01
N LEU A 650 0.25 17.10 -39.55
CA LEU A 650 0.41 17.48 -38.14
C LEU A 650 -0.39 16.58 -37.19
N ALA A 651 -1.64 16.24 -37.53
CA ALA A 651 -2.45 15.33 -36.73
C ALA A 651 -1.83 13.91 -36.62
N LYS A 652 -1.28 13.39 -37.72
CA LYS A 652 -0.56 12.10 -37.72
C LYS A 652 0.72 12.16 -36.89
N LEU A 653 1.50 13.24 -37.01
CA LEU A 653 2.71 13.44 -36.22
C LEU A 653 2.41 13.56 -34.73
N MET A 654 1.36 14.29 -34.36
CA MET A 654 0.91 14.41 -32.96
C MET A 654 0.48 13.04 -32.39
N MET A 655 -0.25 12.25 -33.16
CA MET A 655 -0.65 10.90 -32.75
C MET A 655 0.56 9.97 -32.57
N LEU A 656 1.54 10.04 -33.48
CA LEU A 656 2.79 9.29 -33.37
C LEU A 656 3.59 9.73 -32.15
N ALA A 657 3.73 11.04 -31.92
CA ALA A 657 4.41 11.59 -30.75
C ALA A 657 3.74 11.15 -29.44
N ALA A 658 2.40 11.10 -29.39
CA ALA A 658 1.67 10.61 -28.22
C ALA A 658 1.90 9.11 -27.96
N LEU A 659 1.96 8.28 -29.01
CA LEU A 659 2.31 6.86 -28.89
C LEU A 659 3.75 6.67 -28.40
N ILE A 660 4.70 7.44 -28.93
CA ILE A 660 6.10 7.43 -28.48
C ILE A 660 6.17 7.85 -27.01
N GLY A 661 5.47 8.92 -26.61
CA GLY A 661 5.39 9.35 -25.21
C GLY A 661 4.82 8.27 -24.28
N SER A 662 3.76 7.57 -24.71
CA SER A 662 3.16 6.44 -23.98
C SER A 662 4.14 5.27 -23.82
N ALA A 663 4.90 4.96 -24.88
CA ALA A 663 5.93 3.93 -24.84
C ALA A 663 7.07 4.31 -23.89
N SER A 664 7.60 5.53 -24.00
CA SER A 664 8.68 6.04 -23.13
C SER A 664 8.28 6.03 -21.66
N LEU A 665 7.06 6.46 -21.34
CA LEU A 665 6.55 6.41 -19.97
C LEU A 665 6.37 4.96 -19.48
N SER A 666 5.93 4.05 -20.34
CA SER A 666 5.82 2.63 -20.00
C SER A 666 7.18 1.97 -19.76
N LEU A 667 8.21 2.37 -20.50
CA LEU A 667 9.61 1.97 -20.25
C LEU A 667 10.12 2.50 -18.91
N ALA A 668 9.81 3.77 -18.57
CA ALA A 668 10.18 4.34 -17.27
C ALA A 668 9.51 3.58 -16.11
N PHE A 669 8.22 3.24 -16.23
CA PHE A 669 7.54 2.40 -15.24
C PHE A 669 8.14 1.00 -15.14
N ALA A 670 8.52 0.40 -16.26
CA ALA A 670 9.17 -0.91 -16.27
C ALA A 670 10.54 -0.88 -15.58
N ALA A 671 11.34 0.15 -15.82
CA ALA A 671 12.63 0.33 -15.17
C ALA A 671 12.48 0.56 -13.65
N ALA A 672 11.49 1.36 -13.22
CA ALA A 672 11.17 1.52 -11.81
C ALA A 672 10.69 0.20 -11.16
N ALA A 673 9.86 -0.57 -11.87
CA ALA A 673 9.35 -1.85 -11.39
C ALA A 673 10.46 -2.90 -11.24
N TYR A 674 11.43 -2.93 -12.15
CA TYR A 674 12.60 -3.82 -12.06
C TYR A 674 13.34 -3.68 -10.73
N GLY A 675 13.53 -2.44 -10.27
CA GLY A 675 14.17 -2.12 -8.99
C GLY A 675 13.35 -2.43 -7.74
N ASN A 676 12.13 -2.95 -7.87
CA ASN A 676 11.17 -3.01 -6.77
C ASN A 676 11.15 -4.37 -6.03
N TYR A 677 12.17 -5.22 -6.21
CA TYR A 677 12.25 -6.54 -5.54
C TYR A 677 13.56 -6.78 -4.76
N PRO A 678 13.97 -5.84 -3.89
CA PRO A 678 15.23 -5.97 -3.14
C PRO A 678 15.27 -7.18 -2.19
N GLY A 679 14.13 -7.68 -1.69
CA GLY A 679 14.10 -8.86 -0.83
C GLY A 679 14.53 -10.13 -1.55
N ALA A 680 14.07 -10.33 -2.79
CA ALA A 680 14.48 -11.47 -3.62
C ALA A 680 15.99 -11.44 -3.92
N GLU A 681 16.50 -10.28 -4.33
CA GLU A 681 17.92 -10.08 -4.63
C GLU A 681 18.80 -10.28 -3.38
N ALA A 682 18.33 -9.82 -2.22
CA ALA A 682 19.00 -10.04 -0.94
C ALA A 682 19.07 -11.54 -0.58
N LEU A 683 18.01 -12.32 -0.84
CA LEU A 683 18.03 -13.77 -0.62
C LEU A 683 19.00 -14.48 -1.56
N HIS A 684 19.08 -14.08 -2.83
CA HIS A 684 20.11 -14.58 -3.74
C HIS A 684 21.52 -14.22 -3.28
N ALA A 685 21.73 -13.02 -2.72
CA ALA A 685 23.00 -12.64 -2.11
C ALA A 685 23.34 -13.56 -0.92
N VAL A 686 22.37 -13.91 -0.07
CA VAL A 686 22.55 -14.89 1.01
C VAL A 686 23.01 -16.25 0.47
N HIS A 687 22.38 -16.77 -0.59
CA HIS A 687 22.81 -18.04 -1.19
C HIS A 687 24.24 -17.98 -1.72
N ARG A 688 24.62 -16.90 -2.42
CA ARG A 688 25.99 -16.72 -2.91
C ARG A 688 27.01 -16.66 -1.78
N ILE A 689 26.71 -15.93 -0.71
CA ILE A 689 27.61 -15.77 0.46
C ILE A 689 27.68 -17.05 1.31
N GLY A 690 26.59 -17.82 1.37
CA GLY A 690 26.50 -19.04 2.17
C GLY A 690 26.96 -20.32 1.45
N ALA A 691 26.94 -20.36 0.12
CA ALA A 691 27.26 -21.56 -0.67
C ALA A 691 28.62 -22.22 -0.33
N PRO A 692 29.75 -21.48 -0.18
CA PRO A 692 31.02 -22.11 0.18
C PRO A 692 30.98 -22.87 1.51
N ARG A 693 30.15 -22.42 2.47
CA ARG A 693 30.04 -23.04 3.80
C ARG A 693 29.24 -24.34 3.80
N VAL A 694 28.30 -24.48 2.87
CA VAL A 694 27.57 -25.74 2.66
C VAL A 694 28.55 -26.81 2.24
N SER A 695 29.41 -26.50 1.27
CA SER A 695 30.44 -27.40 0.73
C SER A 695 31.48 -27.80 1.78
N ASP A 696 31.92 -26.88 2.63
CA ASP A 696 33.02 -27.14 3.57
C ASP A 696 32.64 -27.90 4.85
N ARG A 697 31.37 -27.80 5.32
CA ARG A 697 31.01 -28.26 6.68
C ARG A 697 29.76 -29.12 6.77
N GLY A 698 28.95 -29.23 5.71
CA GLY A 698 27.69 -29.99 5.73
C GLY A 698 26.68 -29.57 6.82
N ARG A 699 26.88 -28.42 7.48
CA ARG A 699 26.00 -27.94 8.55
C ARG A 699 24.79 -27.20 7.97
N PRO A 700 23.60 -27.35 8.57
CA PRO A 700 22.42 -26.61 8.14
C PRO A 700 22.62 -25.10 8.24
N ILE A 701 22.18 -24.38 7.20
CA ILE A 701 22.19 -22.92 7.15
C ILE A 701 20.76 -22.42 7.38
N SER A 702 20.56 -21.75 8.50
CA SER A 702 19.29 -21.14 8.89
C SER A 702 19.26 -19.65 8.52
N VAL A 703 18.18 -19.22 7.86
CA VAL A 703 17.97 -17.86 7.37
C VAL A 703 16.64 -17.33 7.92
N HIS A 704 16.69 -16.22 8.65
CA HIS A 704 15.49 -15.47 9.00
C HIS A 704 15.16 -14.45 7.90
N VAL A 705 13.90 -14.46 7.44
CA VAL A 705 13.37 -13.52 6.46
C VAL A 705 12.46 -12.54 7.18
N GLY A 706 12.90 -11.29 7.29
CA GLY A 706 12.11 -10.21 7.87
C GLY A 706 10.95 -9.76 6.97
N VAL A 707 10.03 -9.00 7.55
CA VAL A 707 8.79 -8.53 6.92
C VAL A 707 9.06 -7.79 5.61
N GLU A 708 9.99 -6.83 5.59
CA GLU A 708 10.31 -6.03 4.41
C GLU A 708 10.86 -6.90 3.27
N ALA A 709 11.67 -7.92 3.60
CA ALA A 709 12.19 -8.87 2.62
C ALA A 709 11.08 -9.78 2.07
N ALA A 710 10.21 -10.29 2.93
CA ALA A 710 9.04 -11.08 2.55
C ALA A 710 8.08 -10.28 1.63
N MET A 711 7.90 -8.98 1.90
CA MET A 711 7.04 -8.10 1.09
C MET A 711 7.66 -7.70 -0.25
N SER A 712 8.97 -7.90 -0.44
CA SER A 712 9.73 -7.38 -1.58
C SER A 712 10.45 -8.46 -2.40
N GLY A 713 9.82 -9.62 -2.59
CA GLY A 713 10.24 -10.61 -3.59
C GLY A 713 10.56 -12.00 -3.06
N VAL A 714 10.69 -12.18 -1.75
CA VAL A 714 11.00 -13.51 -1.18
C VAL A 714 9.79 -14.44 -1.29
N SER A 715 9.98 -15.62 -1.88
CA SER A 715 8.97 -16.68 -1.98
C SER A 715 9.59 -18.08 -1.86
N ARG A 716 8.77 -19.12 -1.66
CA ARG A 716 9.24 -20.52 -1.58
C ARG A 716 9.91 -21.00 -2.88
N PHE A 717 9.62 -20.37 -4.01
CA PHE A 717 10.31 -20.63 -5.28
C PHE A 717 11.77 -20.14 -5.30
N LEU A 718 12.19 -19.30 -4.35
CA LEU A 718 13.57 -18.88 -4.19
C LEU A 718 14.33 -19.74 -3.19
N GLU A 719 13.66 -20.59 -2.43
CA GLU A 719 14.28 -21.43 -1.41
C GLU A 719 15.14 -22.53 -2.04
N GLN A 720 16.33 -22.76 -1.47
CA GLN A 720 17.18 -23.87 -1.84
C GLN A 720 16.85 -25.13 -1.01
N PRO A 721 17.11 -26.34 -1.55
CA PRO A 721 16.92 -27.58 -0.80
C PRO A 721 17.85 -27.68 0.42
N SER A 722 17.71 -28.76 1.20
CA SER A 722 18.62 -29.08 2.30
C SER A 722 20.09 -28.92 1.86
N PRO A 723 20.95 -28.26 2.67
CA PRO A 723 20.81 -28.04 4.12
C PRO A 723 20.29 -26.64 4.51
N TRP A 724 19.64 -25.92 3.60
CA TRP A 724 19.05 -24.61 3.89
C TRP A 724 17.73 -24.71 4.66
N ARG A 725 17.50 -23.79 5.60
CA ARG A 725 16.24 -23.64 6.36
C ARG A 725 15.86 -22.17 6.42
N TYR A 726 14.58 -21.88 6.20
CA TYR A 726 14.05 -20.52 6.18
C TYR A 726 12.98 -20.37 7.27
N SER A 727 12.91 -19.19 7.88
CA SER A 727 11.83 -18.85 8.80
C SER A 727 11.42 -17.40 8.59
N LYS A 728 10.11 -17.17 8.44
CA LYS A 728 9.51 -15.83 8.37
C LYS A 728 8.82 -15.45 9.70
N ARG A 729 9.12 -16.17 10.79
CA ARG A 729 8.44 -15.97 12.08
C ARG A 729 8.65 -14.54 12.58
N GLU A 730 7.56 -13.83 12.79
CA GLU A 730 7.56 -12.47 13.31
C GLU A 730 7.66 -12.44 14.85
N GLY A 731 7.95 -11.28 15.43
CA GLY A 731 7.97 -11.08 16.89
C GLY A 731 9.10 -11.80 17.63
N LEU A 732 10.22 -12.07 16.97
CA LEU A 732 11.40 -12.70 17.59
C LEU A 732 12.17 -11.71 18.47
N GLU A 733 12.58 -12.16 19.66
CA GLU A 733 13.48 -11.40 20.52
C GLU A 733 14.94 -11.55 20.07
N ALA A 734 15.83 -10.64 20.51
CA ALA A 734 17.25 -10.66 20.13
C ALA A 734 17.95 -11.99 20.43
N ALA A 735 17.54 -12.70 21.48
CA ALA A 735 18.08 -14.02 21.84
C ALA A 735 17.68 -15.11 20.84
N ASP A 736 16.47 -15.05 20.29
CA ASP A 736 15.96 -16.02 19.31
C ASP A 736 16.75 -15.96 18.01
N PHE A 737 17.33 -14.81 17.67
CA PHE A 737 18.14 -14.65 16.46
C PHE A 737 19.41 -15.51 16.47
N ARG A 738 19.86 -16.00 17.64
CA ARG A 738 21.03 -16.88 17.75
C ARG A 738 20.86 -18.18 16.97
N GLN A 739 19.63 -18.65 16.75
CA GLN A 739 19.39 -19.86 15.97
C GLN A 739 19.65 -19.68 14.46
N PHE A 740 19.77 -18.44 13.97
CA PHE A 740 19.96 -18.13 12.56
C PHE A 740 21.43 -17.87 12.20
N ASN A 741 21.85 -18.32 11.02
CA ASN A 741 23.14 -17.96 10.45
C ASN A 741 23.08 -16.60 9.72
N TYR A 742 21.94 -16.32 9.09
CA TYR A 742 21.69 -15.08 8.36
C TYR A 742 20.33 -14.50 8.74
N ALA A 743 20.21 -13.18 8.73
CA ALA A 743 18.94 -12.47 8.86
C ALA A 743 18.83 -11.42 7.76
N ILE A 744 17.71 -11.41 7.02
CA ILE A 744 17.42 -10.42 5.99
C ILE A 744 16.42 -9.44 6.59
N THR A 745 16.81 -8.18 6.78
CA THR A 745 16.05 -7.20 7.57
C THR A 745 15.91 -5.86 6.84
N ALA A 746 15.02 -5.00 7.34
CA ALA A 746 15.05 -3.58 7.02
C ALA A 746 16.45 -2.95 7.25
N PRO A 747 16.78 -1.85 6.55
CA PRO A 747 17.96 -1.06 6.82
C PRO A 747 17.98 -0.56 8.27
N GLY A 748 19.16 -0.40 8.85
CA GLY A 748 19.34 0.13 10.20
C GLY A 748 19.08 -0.84 11.36
N LYS A 749 18.42 -1.98 11.14
CA LYS A 749 18.23 -2.99 12.20
C LYS A 749 19.58 -3.60 12.62
N THR A 750 19.93 -3.46 13.90
CA THR A 750 21.14 -4.08 14.49
C THR A 750 20.74 -5.29 15.31
N LEU A 751 21.44 -6.41 15.11
CA LEU A 751 21.21 -7.65 15.85
C LEU A 751 22.48 -8.03 16.63
N PRO A 752 22.40 -8.23 17.96
CA PRO A 752 23.55 -8.67 18.75
C PRO A 752 24.16 -9.95 18.20
N GLY A 753 25.48 -9.97 18.03
CA GLY A 753 26.19 -11.13 17.47
C GLY A 753 26.13 -11.26 15.95
N PHE A 754 25.53 -10.30 15.23
CA PHE A 754 25.55 -10.24 13.77
C PHE A 754 26.41 -9.08 13.26
N SER A 755 26.86 -9.18 12.01
CA SER A 755 27.53 -8.12 11.26
C SER A 755 26.86 -7.96 9.90
N LEU A 756 26.82 -6.73 9.38
CA LEU A 756 26.35 -6.46 8.02
C LEU A 756 27.21 -7.22 7.01
N ALA A 757 26.56 -7.96 6.12
CA ALA A 757 27.21 -8.80 5.11
C ALA A 757 26.89 -8.36 3.67
N HIS A 758 25.71 -7.78 3.43
CA HIS A 758 25.32 -7.22 2.14
C HIS A 758 24.26 -6.14 2.32
N VAL A 759 24.31 -5.12 1.46
CA VAL A 759 23.30 -4.06 1.37
C VAL A 759 22.64 -4.16 0.00
N GLN A 760 21.34 -4.40 -0.01
CA GLN A 760 20.57 -4.46 -1.24
C GLN A 760 19.81 -3.15 -1.45
N HIS A 761 20.10 -2.53 -2.59
CA HIS A 761 19.44 -1.31 -3.03
C HIS A 761 18.15 -1.66 -3.78
N GLY A 762 17.15 -0.79 -3.69
CA GLY A 762 15.90 -0.86 -4.42
C GLY A 762 15.45 0.50 -4.89
N PHE A 763 14.49 0.52 -5.82
CA PHE A 763 13.92 1.76 -6.35
C PHE A 763 13.34 2.61 -5.21
N ALA A 764 13.66 3.91 -5.21
CA ALA A 764 13.23 4.86 -4.20
C ALA A 764 12.31 5.94 -4.79
N SER A 765 12.78 6.66 -5.82
CA SER A 765 12.07 7.81 -6.38
C SER A 765 12.44 8.07 -7.85
N VAL A 766 11.66 8.94 -8.49
CA VAL A 766 11.98 9.51 -9.80
C VAL A 766 12.42 10.96 -9.60
N SER A 767 13.57 11.33 -10.14
CA SER A 767 14.11 12.69 -10.15
C SER A 767 13.95 13.32 -11.53
N LEU A 768 13.71 14.63 -11.58
CA LEU A 768 13.75 15.39 -12.84
C LEU A 768 15.19 15.67 -13.32
N HIS A 769 16.17 15.46 -12.44
CA HIS A 769 17.59 15.56 -12.75
C HIS A 769 18.25 14.17 -12.82
N PRO A 770 19.17 13.93 -13.76
CA PRO A 770 19.91 12.67 -13.84
C PRO A 770 20.70 12.37 -12.55
N PRO A 771 20.73 11.11 -12.09
CA PRO A 771 20.00 9.96 -12.64
C PRO A 771 18.49 10.05 -12.36
N PHE A 772 17.68 9.82 -13.41
CA PHE A 772 16.21 9.93 -13.35
C PHE A 772 15.55 8.95 -12.39
N LEU A 773 16.15 7.77 -12.19
CA LEU A 773 15.67 6.78 -11.22
C LEU A 773 16.68 6.72 -10.08
N GLN A 774 16.21 6.98 -8.86
CA GLN A 774 17.03 6.92 -7.67
C GLN A 774 16.84 5.59 -6.95
N TYR A 775 17.94 5.03 -6.48
CA TYR A 775 17.99 3.76 -5.75
C TYR A 775 18.63 4.00 -4.39
N GLU A 776 18.06 3.40 -3.36
CA GLU A 776 18.53 3.54 -1.98
C GLU A 776 18.63 2.17 -1.32
N PRO A 777 19.42 2.02 -0.23
CA PRO A 777 19.39 0.85 0.61
C PRO A 777 17.96 0.53 1.08
N LYS A 778 17.41 -0.61 0.67
CA LYS A 778 16.07 -1.06 1.08
C LYS A 778 16.09 -2.32 1.93
N ILE A 779 17.14 -3.14 1.86
CA ILE A 779 17.27 -4.39 2.62
C ILE A 779 18.72 -4.60 3.05
N HIS A 780 18.93 -5.00 4.30
CA HIS A 780 20.23 -5.42 4.84
C HIS A 780 20.27 -6.94 5.04
N VAL A 781 21.37 -7.57 4.66
CA VAL A 781 21.68 -8.95 5.00
C VAL A 781 22.69 -8.93 6.13
N LEU A 782 22.28 -9.48 7.27
CA LEU A 782 23.11 -9.65 8.44
C LEU A 782 23.60 -11.10 8.53
N ARG A 783 24.87 -11.28 8.91
CA ARG A 783 25.51 -12.59 9.10
C ARG A 783 25.95 -12.75 10.55
N ARG A 784 25.69 -13.91 11.14
CA ARG A 784 26.16 -14.23 12.49
C ARG A 784 27.69 -14.22 12.53
N LYS A 785 28.26 -13.48 13.47
CA LYS A 785 29.70 -13.46 13.75
C LYS A 785 30.12 -14.85 14.25
N PRO A 786 31.31 -15.35 13.86
CA PRO A 786 31.83 -16.57 14.46
C PRO A 786 31.99 -16.35 15.97
N GLU A 787 31.54 -17.30 16.77
CA GLU A 787 31.83 -17.30 18.20
C GLU A 787 33.34 -17.32 18.37
N SER A 788 33.89 -16.35 19.11
CA SER A 788 35.31 -16.38 19.45
C SER A 788 35.54 -17.63 20.30
N THR A 789 36.29 -18.58 19.75
CA THR A 789 36.89 -19.67 20.52
C THR A 789 37.95 -19.07 21.44
N ALA A 790 37.50 -18.44 22.53
CA ALA A 790 38.36 -17.84 23.55
C ALA A 790 38.01 -18.30 24.98
N SER A 791 37.15 -19.31 25.16
CA SER A 791 36.87 -19.87 26.49
C SER A 791 36.94 -21.41 26.61
N SER A 792 37.40 -22.14 25.59
CA SER A 792 37.51 -23.61 25.67
C SER A 792 38.96 -24.14 25.79
N ARG A 793 39.93 -23.31 26.19
CA ARG A 793 41.33 -23.72 26.44
C ARG A 793 41.83 -23.49 27.88
N GLN A 794 40.97 -23.09 28.81
CA GLN A 794 41.26 -23.15 30.25
C GLN A 794 40.24 -24.11 30.88
N GLY A 795 40.66 -25.33 31.18
CA GLY A 795 39.78 -26.34 31.80
C GLY A 795 40.08 -27.81 31.49
N ARG A 796 41.14 -28.12 30.75
CA ARG A 796 41.70 -29.49 30.69
C ARG A 796 43.15 -29.45 31.16
N GLY A 797 43.33 -29.61 32.46
CA GLY A 797 44.62 -29.57 33.12
C GLY A 797 44.46 -29.80 34.62
N ALA A 798 43.83 -30.92 34.97
CA ALA A 798 43.86 -31.62 36.27
C ALA A 798 42.69 -32.61 36.23
N PHE A 799 42.95 -33.87 36.60
CA PHE A 799 42.10 -35.06 36.56
C PHE A 799 42.44 -36.06 35.45
N ASP A 800 43.69 -36.52 35.49
CA ASP A 800 44.05 -37.92 35.18
C ASP A 800 44.79 -38.44 36.43
N ASP A 801 44.04 -39.10 37.30
CA ASP A 801 44.45 -40.11 38.28
C ASP A 801 43.19 -40.48 39.08
N PHE A 802 42.43 -41.46 38.57
CA PHE A 802 41.67 -42.53 39.27
C PHE A 802 40.66 -43.20 38.35
#